data_AF-A0A412K7C6-F1
#
_entry.id   AF-A0A412K7C6-F1
#
_cell.length_a   1.000
_cell.length_b   1.000
_cell.length_c   1.000
_cell.angle_alpha   90.00
_cell.angle_beta   90.00
_cell.angle_gamma   90.00
#
_symmetry.space_group_name_H-M   'P 1'
#
loop_
_entity.id
_entity.type
_entity.pdbx_description
1 polymer ?
#
loop_
_entity_poly.entity_id
_entity_poly.type
_entity_poly.pdbx_seq_one_letter_code
_entity_poly.pdbx_strand_id
1 'polypeptide(L)'
;MNDAIDEFPGLKARTLRFTCGAPRSARAIGDGSRALFLRSDGPEDTVTSLWMSVIGSDGDTDEILLADPRTLLADADAEDVPAEEKARRERAREGGSGIVGYSVDAAGNRVAFTINGQLFLTDIAAGVTRGIAIDEPEFKPVLNPRISPDGRHIMYTTGTYLVDVDLADVSDTTDAAEDAGDAVSIVASVPQDDADDVADTQDGTQDDAQSDAAESQAGEWKIGLAEFAAGEEMDRYDGFWWSPDSKYVLFETFDASHEQTWYIADPANPTKPAQARRYPQAMTANADVHLTLLELGYDTDGCYYGGIAHNVEWDRESYEYLAAVSWTEGHEPLLLVQDRLQQHDQVLAVHVGEPIVTMSAPENGFTDEDGSEVETFSIAIPEYAPGEEPGTTRVLEEHSNDCWLDLIAGTPAYTPDGRLVCAMNDMDADTNRLTVDGTPFTPKGLQVREVLDVTDDDVLCVVQRTPELLPAADLPFLWQSNADDHDARSFDVVSIRYDGTWEPLTCTPGQWTMSRSGDGCVVTGRGMDDARSQMQHCMNVRTTEGDVADGVADGAEMMSMVVSPIENHSEIPGFTPNVRFTRLGERGLYAAVILPSADSAYAHADQLPVLMKPYGGPGFQQVVESQSFYWDAQWWADQGYIVVTADGRGTTGRGPKWDRAIYENMKAVTLEDQVDAVHALPDAIASLAAETGVSMPKPDLDKVAMIGWSYGGFLSALAVLDAPDAFAAACAGAPPTDWTLYDTHYTERYLGLDPATYERNSIVADAPKLSRPLMLIHGFADDNVTIANSLRLSQALMAAGRKHTFLPLNGITHMTNDETVARNLLLLQRDFLADALA
;
A
#
# COMPACT_ATOMS: atom_id res chain seq x y z
N MET A 1 13.72 -31.19 -18.96
CA MET A 1 13.35 -30.70 -17.62
C MET A 1 14.42 -29.70 -17.28
N ASN A 2 14.03 -28.44 -17.20
CA ASN A 2 14.93 -27.32 -16.95
C ASN A 2 15.19 -27.27 -15.45
N ASP A 3 16.46 -27.39 -15.03
CA ASP A 3 16.85 -27.37 -13.60
C ASP A 3 16.26 -26.14 -12.87
N ALA A 4 16.10 -25.00 -13.57
CA ALA A 4 15.50 -23.78 -13.02
C ALA A 4 14.02 -23.95 -12.62
N ILE A 5 13.23 -24.72 -13.38
CA ILE A 5 11.81 -24.98 -13.06
C ILE A 5 11.71 -25.85 -11.80
N ASP A 6 12.60 -26.84 -11.64
CA ASP A 6 12.57 -27.74 -10.48
C ASP A 6 13.01 -27.02 -9.18
N GLU A 7 13.95 -26.08 -9.29
CA GLU A 7 14.45 -25.28 -8.16
C GLU A 7 13.56 -24.08 -7.81
N PHE A 8 12.73 -23.60 -8.75
CA PHE A 8 11.93 -22.39 -8.62
C PHE A 8 11.17 -22.25 -7.30
N PRO A 9 10.41 -23.25 -6.80
CA PRO A 9 9.66 -23.09 -5.55
C PRO A 9 10.54 -22.75 -4.33
N GLY A 10 11.74 -23.33 -4.26
CA GLY A 10 12.69 -23.04 -3.18
C GLY A 10 13.36 -21.69 -3.37
N LEU A 11 13.81 -21.40 -4.61
CA LEU A 11 14.46 -20.13 -4.94
C LEU A 11 13.53 -18.93 -4.71
N LYS A 12 12.27 -19.04 -5.13
CA LYS A 12 11.24 -18.02 -4.90
C LYS A 12 11.10 -17.69 -3.41
N ALA A 13 11.15 -18.69 -2.53
CA ALA A 13 10.97 -18.43 -1.11
C ALA A 13 12.22 -17.79 -0.47
N ARG A 14 13.43 -18.28 -0.76
CA ARG A 14 14.68 -17.70 -0.21
C ARG A 14 14.95 -16.26 -0.65
N THR A 15 14.44 -15.88 -1.82
CA THR A 15 14.63 -14.54 -2.41
C THR A 15 13.47 -13.57 -2.09
N LEU A 16 12.55 -13.97 -1.20
CA LEU A 16 11.29 -13.26 -0.92
C LEU A 16 10.53 -12.88 -2.20
N ARG A 17 10.28 -13.86 -3.07
CA ARG A 17 9.63 -13.71 -4.38
C ARG A 17 10.46 -12.83 -5.33
N PHE A 18 11.78 -12.99 -5.32
CA PHE A 18 12.75 -12.24 -6.14
C PHE A 18 12.75 -10.73 -5.86
N THR A 19 12.44 -10.33 -4.62
CA THR A 19 12.46 -8.92 -4.20
C THR A 19 13.71 -8.53 -3.42
N CYS A 20 14.39 -9.49 -2.77
CA CYS A 20 15.70 -9.25 -2.17
C CYS A 20 16.69 -8.78 -3.25
N GLY A 21 17.45 -7.72 -2.98
CA GLY A 21 18.39 -7.09 -3.91
C GLY A 21 17.76 -6.14 -4.94
N ALA A 22 16.42 -6.08 -5.07
CA ALA A 22 15.75 -5.14 -5.96
C ALA A 22 15.64 -3.76 -5.32
N PRO A 23 15.99 -2.66 -6.01
CA PRO A 23 15.81 -1.32 -5.48
C PRO A 23 14.32 -0.95 -5.45
N ARG A 24 13.90 -0.25 -4.40
CA ARG A 24 12.50 0.15 -4.17
C ARG A 24 12.39 1.47 -3.41
N SER A 25 11.16 1.95 -3.25
CA SER A 25 10.84 3.15 -2.45
C SER A 25 11.66 4.36 -2.89
N ALA A 26 11.77 4.58 -4.21
CA ALA A 26 12.61 5.64 -4.75
C ALA A 26 11.96 7.01 -4.67
N ARG A 27 12.73 8.04 -4.30
CA ARG A 27 12.28 9.43 -4.24
C ARG A 27 13.35 10.36 -4.82
N ALA A 28 13.00 11.13 -5.84
CA ALA A 28 13.82 12.26 -6.29
C ALA A 28 13.74 13.39 -5.26
N ILE A 29 14.86 14.06 -4.96
CA ILE A 29 14.94 15.10 -3.92
C ILE A 29 15.71 16.34 -4.39
N GLY A 30 15.45 17.48 -3.75
CA GLY A 30 16.14 18.74 -4.02
C GLY A 30 15.84 19.30 -5.41
N ASP A 31 16.87 19.47 -6.23
CA ASP A 31 16.75 19.90 -7.63
C ASP A 31 16.62 18.73 -8.62
N GLY A 32 16.54 17.49 -8.10
CA GLY A 32 16.50 16.28 -8.91
C GLY A 32 17.86 15.69 -9.27
N SER A 33 18.97 16.27 -8.76
CA SER A 33 20.32 15.68 -8.89
C SER A 33 20.58 14.50 -7.94
N ARG A 34 19.69 14.26 -6.98
CA ARG A 34 19.79 13.22 -5.97
C ARG A 34 18.50 12.41 -5.90
N ALA A 35 18.64 11.11 -5.70
CA ALA A 35 17.53 10.18 -5.54
C ALA A 35 17.80 9.18 -4.42
N LEU A 36 16.91 9.11 -3.42
CA LEU A 36 16.97 8.13 -2.33
C LEU A 36 16.25 6.84 -2.73
N PHE A 37 16.75 5.69 -2.28
CA PHE A 37 16.09 4.39 -2.47
C PHE A 37 16.54 3.37 -1.42
N LEU A 38 15.78 2.29 -1.28
CA LEU A 38 16.11 1.14 -0.43
C LEU A 38 16.54 -0.05 -1.28
N ARG A 39 17.61 -0.74 -0.88
CA ARG A 39 18.12 -1.94 -1.56
C ARG A 39 18.93 -2.79 -0.57
N SER A 40 18.73 -4.10 -0.56
CA SER A 40 19.62 -5.03 0.14
C SER A 40 20.80 -5.45 -0.74
N ASP A 41 21.90 -5.92 -0.13
CA ASP A 41 23.16 -6.12 -0.86
C ASP A 41 23.11 -7.29 -1.86
N GLY A 42 22.20 -8.25 -1.67
CA GLY A 42 22.19 -9.48 -2.44
C GLY A 42 20.83 -10.15 -2.61
N PRO A 43 20.80 -11.20 -3.46
CA PRO A 43 19.57 -11.85 -3.93
C PRO A 43 18.77 -12.61 -2.87
N GLU A 44 19.38 -12.98 -1.74
CA GLU A 44 18.73 -13.66 -0.60
C GLU A 44 18.90 -12.83 0.70
N ASP A 45 19.42 -11.60 0.59
CA ASP A 45 19.58 -10.71 1.74
C ASP A 45 18.29 -9.94 2.01
N THR A 46 17.69 -10.18 3.18
CA THR A 46 16.45 -9.51 3.59
C THR A 46 16.71 -8.14 4.21
N VAL A 47 17.94 -7.81 4.60
CA VAL A 47 18.26 -6.56 5.31
C VAL A 47 18.45 -5.45 4.30
N THR A 48 17.53 -4.50 4.28
CA THR A 48 17.56 -3.37 3.36
C THR A 48 18.31 -2.17 3.94
N SER A 49 19.18 -1.60 3.12
CA SER A 49 19.99 -0.41 3.42
C SER A 49 19.43 0.82 2.70
N LEU A 50 19.79 2.01 3.19
CA LEU A 50 19.46 3.29 2.54
C LEU A 50 20.59 3.70 1.59
N TRP A 51 20.21 3.98 0.34
CA TRP A 51 21.13 4.37 -0.73
C TRP A 51 20.69 5.70 -1.36
N MET A 52 21.64 6.35 -2.03
CA MET A 52 21.41 7.56 -2.82
C MET A 52 22.10 7.47 -4.17
N SER A 53 21.38 7.72 -5.26
CA SER A 53 21.96 7.98 -6.58
C SER A 53 22.19 9.49 -6.76
N VAL A 54 23.32 9.86 -7.37
CA VAL A 54 23.71 11.25 -7.61
C VAL A 54 24.04 11.43 -9.09
N ILE A 55 23.54 12.52 -9.69
CA ILE A 55 23.91 12.99 -11.02
C ILE A 55 24.63 14.33 -10.86
N GLY A 56 25.92 14.36 -11.19
CA GLY A 56 26.76 15.55 -11.15
C GLY A 56 26.42 16.55 -12.26
N SER A 57 26.81 17.80 -12.06
CA SER A 57 26.63 18.88 -13.06
C SER A 57 27.40 18.67 -14.37
N ASP A 58 28.41 17.80 -14.37
CA ASP A 58 29.18 17.34 -15.53
C ASP A 58 28.57 16.10 -16.20
N GLY A 59 27.51 15.53 -15.60
CA GLY A 59 26.82 14.33 -16.04
C GLY A 59 27.41 13.03 -15.50
N ASP A 60 28.42 13.08 -14.62
CA ASP A 60 28.92 11.89 -13.93
C ASP A 60 27.87 11.37 -12.94
N THR A 61 27.83 10.05 -12.75
CA THR A 61 26.79 9.38 -11.96
C THR A 61 27.40 8.47 -10.91
N ASP A 62 26.90 8.52 -9.67
CA ASP A 62 27.37 7.70 -8.55
C ASP A 62 26.21 7.11 -7.73
N GLU A 63 26.47 6.00 -7.04
CA GLU A 63 25.63 5.45 -5.97
C GLU A 63 26.38 5.47 -4.63
N ILE A 64 25.72 6.00 -3.60
CA ILE A 64 26.29 6.19 -2.26
C ILE A 64 25.44 5.41 -1.26
N LEU A 65 26.08 4.50 -0.52
CA LEU A 65 25.48 3.85 0.65
C LEU A 65 25.43 4.88 1.79
N LEU A 66 24.23 5.27 2.21
CA LEU A 66 24.03 6.24 3.28
C LEU A 66 23.97 5.57 4.65
N ALA A 67 23.21 4.47 4.76
CA ALA A 67 23.03 3.76 6.03
C ALA A 67 22.94 2.26 5.82
N ASP A 68 23.84 1.51 6.45
CA ASP A 68 23.81 0.05 6.55
C ASP A 68 23.36 -0.37 7.97
N PRO A 69 22.22 -1.07 8.10
CA PRO A 69 21.72 -1.50 9.40
C PRO A 69 22.71 -2.31 10.21
N ARG A 70 23.53 -3.16 9.58
CA ARG A 70 24.47 -4.05 10.29
C ARG A 70 25.69 -3.31 10.83
N THR A 71 26.00 -2.15 10.24
CA THR A 71 27.02 -1.24 10.75
C THR A 71 26.48 -0.39 11.90
N LEU A 72 25.18 -0.07 11.88
CA LEU A 72 24.52 0.82 12.85
C LEU A 72 24.00 0.09 14.09
N LEU A 73 23.55 -1.16 13.95
CA LEU A 73 22.95 -1.94 15.01
C LEU A 73 23.40 -3.42 14.92
N ALA A 74 24.05 -3.91 15.97
CA ALA A 74 24.69 -5.23 15.98
C ALA A 74 23.71 -6.41 15.78
N ASP A 75 22.44 -6.21 16.15
CA ASP A 75 21.35 -7.18 16.02
C ASP A 75 20.28 -6.74 15.01
N ALA A 76 20.63 -5.90 14.03
CA ALA A 76 19.73 -5.48 12.95
C ALA A 76 19.00 -6.65 12.25
N ASP A 77 19.64 -7.82 12.19
CA ASP A 77 19.11 -9.04 11.57
C ASP A 77 18.08 -9.78 12.43
N ALA A 78 17.89 -9.40 13.70
CA ALA A 78 17.12 -10.19 14.68
C ALA A 78 15.58 -10.08 14.54
N GLU A 79 15.07 -9.24 13.62
CA GLU A 79 13.64 -9.00 13.36
C GLU A 79 12.79 -8.79 14.63
N ASP A 80 13.40 -8.18 15.66
CA ASP A 80 12.73 -7.82 16.92
C ASP A 80 12.01 -6.48 16.74
N VAL A 81 10.84 -6.54 16.10
CA VAL A 81 10.01 -5.36 15.82
C VAL A 81 8.80 -5.28 16.75
N PRO A 82 8.38 -4.07 17.14
CA PRO A 82 7.15 -3.87 17.90
C PRO A 82 5.92 -4.48 17.22
N ALA A 83 4.92 -4.90 18.02
CA ALA A 83 3.72 -5.55 17.50
C ALA A 83 2.94 -4.70 16.47
N GLU A 84 2.85 -3.39 16.70
CA GLU A 84 2.19 -2.46 15.78
C GLU A 84 2.96 -2.31 14.46
N GLU A 85 4.29 -2.28 14.51
CA GLU A 85 5.13 -2.26 13.29
C GLU A 85 4.99 -3.57 12.51
N LYS A 86 4.93 -4.71 13.21
CA LYS A 86 4.67 -6.00 12.56
C LYS A 86 3.31 -6.01 11.87
N ALA A 87 2.26 -5.49 12.52
CA ALA A 87 0.94 -5.37 11.93
C ALA A 87 0.98 -4.46 10.70
N ARG A 88 1.62 -3.27 10.77
CA ARG A 88 1.80 -2.36 9.63
C ARG A 88 2.51 -3.05 8.46
N ARG A 89 3.58 -3.81 8.72
CA ARG A 89 4.32 -4.55 7.68
C ARG A 89 3.48 -5.61 7.00
N GLU A 90 2.65 -6.35 7.74
CA GLU A 90 1.72 -7.32 7.13
C GLU A 90 0.73 -6.61 6.18
N ARG A 91 0.14 -5.48 6.61
CA ARG A 91 -0.78 -4.67 5.78
C ARG A 91 -0.12 -4.09 4.54
N ALA A 92 1.09 -3.54 4.69
CA ALA A 92 1.89 -3.02 3.60
C ALA A 92 2.56 -4.12 2.74
N ARG A 93 2.36 -5.41 3.07
CA ARG A 93 2.98 -6.58 2.43
C ARG A 93 4.52 -6.51 2.37
N GLU A 94 5.10 -5.93 3.41
CA GLU A 94 6.55 -5.75 3.58
C GLU A 94 7.17 -7.01 4.20
N GLY A 95 8.15 -7.60 3.51
CA GLY A 95 8.87 -8.81 3.96
C GLY A 95 10.34 -8.59 4.27
N GLY A 96 10.88 -7.40 4.00
CA GLY A 96 12.26 -7.02 4.31
C GLY A 96 12.48 -6.73 5.80
N SER A 97 13.74 -6.85 6.22
CA SER A 97 14.25 -6.45 7.52
C SER A 97 15.21 -5.25 7.38
N GLY A 98 15.72 -4.70 8.48
CA GLY A 98 16.49 -3.45 8.43
C GLY A 98 15.61 -2.23 8.18
N ILE A 99 16.02 -1.36 7.24
CA ILE A 99 15.32 -0.11 6.92
C ILE A 99 14.22 -0.39 5.90
N VAL A 100 12.97 -0.44 6.34
CA VAL A 100 11.82 -0.75 5.46
C VAL A 100 11.09 0.48 4.93
N GLY A 101 11.37 1.65 5.50
CA GLY A 101 10.82 2.94 5.12
C GLY A 101 11.67 4.07 5.68
N TYR A 102 11.53 5.26 5.12
CA TYR A 102 12.27 6.46 5.53
C TYR A 102 11.42 7.72 5.31
N SER A 103 11.75 8.77 6.04
CA SER A 103 11.19 10.12 5.89
C SER A 103 12.34 11.09 5.62
N VAL A 104 12.14 12.05 4.71
CA VAL A 104 13.15 13.03 4.30
C VAL A 104 12.56 14.43 4.33
N ASP A 105 13.35 15.41 4.78
CA ASP A 105 12.99 16.83 4.85
C ASP A 105 12.79 17.43 3.45
N ALA A 106 12.17 18.62 3.37
CA ALA A 106 11.84 19.23 2.08
C ALA A 106 13.08 19.55 1.23
N ALA A 107 14.21 19.85 1.88
CA ALA A 107 15.48 20.14 1.21
C ALA A 107 16.24 18.88 0.75
N GLY A 108 15.86 17.70 1.22
CA GLY A 108 16.58 16.45 0.90
C GLY A 108 17.96 16.37 1.55
N ASN A 109 18.12 16.90 2.77
CA ASN A 109 19.38 16.94 3.51
C ASN A 109 19.39 15.97 4.68
N ARG A 110 18.24 15.67 5.29
CA ARG A 110 18.14 14.84 6.48
C ARG A 110 17.10 13.74 6.31
N VAL A 111 17.47 12.51 6.67
CA VAL A 111 16.64 11.32 6.50
C VAL A 111 16.47 10.60 7.83
N ALA A 112 15.23 10.45 8.29
CA ALA A 112 14.85 9.71 9.48
C ALA A 112 14.31 8.31 9.12
N PHE A 113 14.67 7.30 9.91
CA PHE A 113 14.21 5.93 9.72
C PHE A 113 14.36 5.11 11.01
N THR A 114 13.82 3.89 11.02
CA THR A 114 14.00 2.95 12.14
C THR A 114 14.71 1.67 11.75
N ILE A 115 15.40 1.08 12.73
CA ILE A 115 15.90 -0.30 12.69
C ILE A 115 15.48 -0.95 14.01
N ASN A 116 14.72 -2.04 13.96
CA ASN A 116 14.21 -2.77 15.15
C ASN A 116 13.57 -1.84 16.21
N GLY A 117 12.79 -0.85 15.77
CA GLY A 117 12.10 0.09 16.66
C GLY A 117 12.99 1.17 17.31
N GLN A 118 14.27 1.27 16.90
CA GLN A 118 15.18 2.35 17.30
C GLN A 118 15.27 3.41 16.20
N LEU A 119 15.36 4.68 16.60
CA LEU A 119 15.38 5.84 15.69
C LEU A 119 16.80 6.17 15.22
N PHE A 120 16.96 6.43 13.94
CA PHE A 120 18.21 6.86 13.32
C PHE A 120 17.99 8.07 12.41
N LEU A 121 19.04 8.88 12.29
CA LEU A 121 19.08 10.07 11.43
C LEU A 121 20.35 10.01 10.57
N THR A 122 20.17 10.18 9.26
CA THR A 122 21.25 10.47 8.32
C THR A 122 21.22 11.95 7.96
N ASP A 123 22.33 12.66 8.18
CA ASP A 123 22.57 13.98 7.60
C ASP A 123 23.45 13.82 6.35
N ILE A 124 22.87 14.05 5.19
CA ILE A 124 23.49 13.84 3.87
C ILE A 124 24.61 14.86 3.64
N ALA A 125 24.42 16.10 4.07
CA ALA A 125 25.41 17.15 3.88
C ALA A 125 26.64 16.94 4.77
N ALA A 126 26.43 16.47 6.01
CA ALA A 126 27.51 16.09 6.92
C ALA A 126 28.13 14.72 6.57
N GLY A 127 27.42 13.86 5.85
CA GLY A 127 27.85 12.50 5.53
C GLY A 127 27.91 11.59 6.76
N VAL A 128 27.00 11.80 7.72
CA VAL A 128 26.96 11.09 9.00
C VAL A 128 25.60 10.47 9.23
N THR A 129 25.59 9.23 9.71
CA THR A 129 24.40 8.55 10.23
C THR A 129 24.61 8.20 11.70
N ARG A 130 23.64 8.55 12.54
CA ARG A 130 23.69 8.30 13.98
C ARG A 130 22.35 7.78 14.51
N GLY A 131 22.41 7.00 15.60
CA GLY A 131 21.23 6.68 16.39
C GLY A 131 20.80 7.88 17.23
N ILE A 132 19.49 8.01 17.46
CA ILE A 132 18.93 8.95 18.42
C ILE A 132 18.62 8.17 19.69
N ALA A 133 19.25 8.58 20.80
CA ALA A 133 19.10 7.92 22.09
C ALA A 133 17.72 8.22 22.67
N ILE A 134 16.86 7.20 22.71
CA ILE A 134 15.59 7.23 23.43
C ILE A 134 15.76 6.29 24.62
N ASP A 135 16.03 6.82 25.80
CA ASP A 135 16.32 5.98 26.97
C ASP A 135 15.06 5.63 27.77
N GLU A 136 14.11 6.57 27.84
CA GLU A 136 12.92 6.41 28.66
C GLU A 136 11.95 5.37 28.06
N PRO A 137 11.48 4.38 28.85
CA PRO A 137 10.58 3.35 28.36
C PRO A 137 9.24 3.87 27.84
N GLU A 138 8.75 5.00 28.36
CA GLU A 138 7.49 5.63 27.94
C GLU A 138 7.54 6.22 26.54
N PHE A 139 8.73 6.57 26.05
CA PHE A 139 8.95 7.06 24.68
C PHE A 139 9.18 5.94 23.66
N LYS A 140 8.92 4.68 24.06
CA LYS A 140 9.05 3.48 23.22
C LYS A 140 7.72 2.75 23.11
N PRO A 141 7.50 2.00 22.00
CA PRO A 141 8.36 1.88 20.83
C PRO A 141 8.35 3.13 19.94
N VAL A 142 9.37 3.33 19.10
CA VAL A 142 9.35 4.36 18.03
C VAL A 142 8.64 3.79 16.81
N LEU A 143 7.49 4.36 16.45
CA LEU A 143 6.70 3.96 15.29
C LEU A 143 6.53 5.14 14.32
N ASN A 144 6.66 4.85 13.02
CA ASN A 144 6.41 5.79 11.92
C ASN A 144 7.08 7.18 12.08
N PRO A 145 8.42 7.29 12.29
CA PRO A 145 9.04 8.60 12.45
C PRO A 145 8.97 9.43 11.16
N ARG A 146 8.56 10.69 11.29
CA ARG A 146 8.49 11.68 10.22
C ARG A 146 9.30 12.92 10.58
N ILE A 147 10.29 13.24 9.77
CA ILE A 147 11.07 14.47 9.92
C ILE A 147 10.24 15.67 9.44
N SER A 148 10.32 16.79 10.15
CA SER A 148 9.66 18.03 9.77
C SER A 148 10.20 18.55 8.42
N PRO A 149 9.38 19.27 7.62
CA PRO A 149 9.84 19.82 6.34
C PRO A 149 11.09 20.69 6.42
N ASP A 150 11.30 21.41 7.52
CA ASP A 150 12.50 22.23 7.76
C ASP A 150 13.73 21.44 8.25
N GLY A 151 13.57 20.14 8.53
CA GLY A 151 14.66 19.23 8.94
C GLY A 151 15.13 19.40 10.38
N ARG A 152 14.40 20.14 11.22
CA ARG A 152 14.77 20.44 12.61
C ARG A 152 14.17 19.50 13.66
N HIS A 153 13.07 18.82 13.33
CA HIS A 153 12.34 18.00 14.28
C HIS A 153 12.02 16.62 13.70
N ILE A 154 11.88 15.60 14.56
CA ILE A 154 11.31 14.30 14.19
C ILE A 154 10.12 14.01 15.09
N MET A 155 8.95 13.87 14.47
CA MET A 155 7.75 13.39 15.16
C MET A 155 7.60 11.88 14.98
N TYR A 156 7.22 11.17 16.04
CA TYR A 156 6.87 9.76 15.97
C TYR A 156 5.79 9.41 16.99
N THR A 157 5.16 8.23 16.86
CA THR A 157 4.17 7.75 17.82
C THR A 157 4.66 6.50 18.56
N THR A 158 4.23 6.35 19.81
CA THR A 158 4.33 5.08 20.56
C THR A 158 3.06 4.25 20.50
N GLY A 159 2.01 4.79 19.89
CA GLY A 159 0.62 4.31 19.97
C GLY A 159 -0.14 4.83 21.19
N THR A 160 0.56 5.42 22.17
CA THR A 160 -0.03 6.05 23.37
C THR A 160 0.35 7.52 23.50
N TYR A 161 1.51 7.88 22.97
CA TYR A 161 2.05 9.24 22.93
C TYR A 161 2.46 9.61 21.51
N LEU A 162 2.25 10.87 21.17
CA LEU A 162 2.94 11.52 20.07
C LEU A 162 4.16 12.26 20.65
N VAL A 163 5.33 12.00 20.09
CA VAL A 163 6.62 12.41 20.64
C VAL A 163 7.39 13.19 19.59
N ASP A 164 7.89 14.36 19.98
CA ASP A 164 8.78 15.19 19.19
C ASP A 164 10.24 15.02 19.64
N VAL A 165 11.16 15.06 18.68
CA VAL A 165 12.59 15.09 18.91
C VAL A 165 13.17 16.34 18.27
N ASP A 166 13.63 17.27 19.10
CA ASP A 166 14.41 18.42 18.67
C ASP A 166 15.81 17.96 18.25
N LEU A 167 16.16 18.18 16.98
CA LEU A 167 17.45 17.75 16.44
C LEU A 167 18.52 18.79 16.70
N ALA A 168 19.57 18.40 17.40
CA ALA A 168 20.75 19.23 17.56
C ALA A 168 21.53 19.38 16.24
N ASP A 169 22.16 20.53 16.05
CA ASP A 169 22.99 20.81 14.88
C ASP A 169 24.36 20.10 15.01
N VAL A 170 24.56 19.05 14.22
CA VAL A 170 25.77 18.21 14.28
C VAL A 170 26.98 18.91 13.63
N SER A 171 26.80 20.08 13.00
CA SER A 171 27.88 20.85 12.39
C SER A 171 28.93 21.37 13.40
N ASP A 172 28.60 21.38 14.70
CA ASP A 172 29.47 21.91 15.77
C ASP A 172 30.15 20.84 16.65
N THR A 173 29.96 19.54 16.42
CA THR A 173 30.53 18.47 17.28
C THR A 173 31.45 17.52 16.52
N THR A 174 32.71 17.41 16.97
CA THR A 174 33.70 16.47 16.42
C THR A 174 33.59 15.05 16.99
N ASP A 175 32.67 14.82 17.94
CA ASP A 175 32.44 13.54 18.62
C ASP A 175 30.98 13.09 18.43
N ALA A 176 30.68 12.53 17.26
CA ALA A 176 29.34 12.21 16.77
C ALA A 176 28.63 11.00 17.45
N ALA A 177 29.01 10.62 18.69
CA ALA A 177 28.64 9.30 19.21
C ALA A 177 27.86 9.23 20.53
N GLU A 178 27.87 10.22 21.43
CA GLU A 178 27.24 9.98 22.75
C GLU A 178 26.44 11.14 23.39
N ASP A 179 26.42 12.36 22.84
CA ASP A 179 25.55 13.41 23.39
C ASP A 179 25.40 14.59 22.41
N ALA A 180 24.62 14.39 21.35
CA ALA A 180 24.35 15.48 20.39
C ALA A 180 23.53 16.62 21.03
N GLY A 181 22.83 16.36 22.14
CA GLY A 181 21.93 17.30 22.79
C GLY A 181 20.52 17.31 22.20
N ASP A 182 20.10 16.23 21.53
CA ASP A 182 18.71 16.11 21.07
C ASP A 182 17.76 16.07 22.28
N ALA A 183 16.66 16.82 22.23
CA ALA A 183 15.66 16.83 23.28
C ALA A 183 14.42 16.03 22.84
N VAL A 184 13.85 15.24 23.75
CA VAL A 184 12.69 14.39 23.48
C VAL A 184 11.52 14.86 24.34
N SER A 185 10.39 15.16 23.72
CA SER A 185 9.22 15.74 24.39
C SER A 185 7.93 15.02 23.97
N ILE A 186 7.07 14.69 24.93
CA ILE A 186 5.68 14.29 24.62
C ILE A 186 4.93 15.54 24.20
N VAL A 187 4.36 15.54 23.00
CA VAL A 187 3.56 16.66 22.49
C VAL A 187 2.06 16.40 22.59
N ALA A 188 1.64 15.14 22.61
CA ALA A 188 0.26 14.73 22.84
C ALA A 188 0.18 13.29 23.41
N SER A 189 -0.92 12.97 24.08
CA SER A 189 -1.24 11.62 24.56
C SER A 189 -2.65 11.23 24.17
N VAL A 190 -2.95 9.94 24.26
CA VAL A 190 -4.34 9.46 24.25
C VAL A 190 -5.17 10.16 25.34
N PRO A 191 -6.49 10.31 25.16
CA PRO A 191 -7.37 10.81 26.21
C PRO A 191 -7.24 9.97 27.48
N GLN A 192 -7.04 10.61 28.62
CA GLN A 192 -7.09 9.93 29.92
C GLN A 192 -8.53 9.99 30.44
N ASP A 193 -9.08 8.83 30.82
CA ASP A 193 -10.34 8.81 31.57
C ASP A 193 -10.08 9.45 32.94
N ASP A 194 -10.60 10.67 33.15
CA ASP A 194 -10.52 11.40 34.41
C ASP A 194 -11.26 10.65 35.54
N ALA A 195 -10.59 9.67 36.14
CA ALA A 195 -11.07 8.99 37.35
C ALA A 195 -10.83 9.81 38.63
N ASP A 196 -10.17 10.98 38.56
CA ASP A 196 -9.77 11.78 39.72
C ASP A 196 -10.66 13.00 40.01
N ASP A 197 -11.74 13.22 39.27
CA ASP A 197 -12.68 14.32 39.54
C ASP A 197 -13.79 13.97 40.56
N VAL A 198 -13.42 13.20 41.60
CA VAL A 198 -14.26 12.97 42.79
C VAL A 198 -13.51 13.33 44.08
N ALA A 199 -12.96 14.53 44.14
CA ALA A 199 -12.68 15.19 45.41
C ALA A 199 -13.88 16.06 45.80
N ASP A 200 -14.78 15.50 46.64
CA ASP A 200 -15.18 16.09 47.94
C ASP A 200 -16.55 15.53 48.40
N THR A 201 -16.55 14.32 48.98
CA THR A 201 -17.43 14.03 50.13
C THR A 201 -16.74 13.01 51.04
N GLN A 202 -16.11 13.52 52.10
CA GLN A 202 -15.79 12.72 53.27
C GLN A 202 -17.08 12.22 53.92
N ASP A 203 -17.32 10.92 53.93
CA ASP A 203 -17.74 10.25 55.15
C ASP A 203 -17.17 8.83 55.21
N GLY A 204 -16.53 8.53 56.33
CA GLY A 204 -15.71 7.34 56.49
C GLY A 204 -16.53 6.14 56.93
N THR A 205 -16.38 5.03 56.21
CA THR A 205 -16.44 3.68 56.78
C THR A 205 -15.58 2.74 55.93
N GLN A 206 -14.51 2.23 56.53
CA GLN A 206 -13.79 1.06 56.02
C GLN A 206 -14.67 -0.17 56.17
N ASP A 207 -14.83 -0.94 55.10
CA ASP A 207 -15.02 -2.39 55.22
C ASP A 207 -14.34 -3.08 54.03
N ASP A 208 -13.42 -3.97 54.36
CA ASP A 208 -12.65 -4.80 53.42
C ASP A 208 -13.54 -5.93 52.90
N ALA A 209 -13.56 -6.16 51.58
CA ALA A 209 -13.30 -7.44 50.93
C ALA A 209 -14.00 -7.58 49.56
N GLN A 210 -13.19 -8.01 48.59
CA GLN A 210 -13.57 -8.82 47.41
C GLN A 210 -14.32 -8.09 46.28
N SER A 211 -13.55 -7.53 45.36
CA SER A 211 -13.96 -7.44 43.96
C SER A 211 -12.90 -8.14 43.11
N ASP A 212 -13.38 -9.05 42.27
CA ASP A 212 -12.64 -9.73 41.23
C ASP A 212 -11.84 -8.75 40.37
N ALA A 213 -10.79 -9.25 39.74
CA ALA A 213 -10.07 -8.59 38.67
C ALA A 213 -11.04 -8.22 37.52
N ALA A 214 -11.68 -7.07 37.65
CA ALA A 214 -12.05 -6.24 36.54
C ALA A 214 -10.77 -5.48 36.18
N GLU A 215 -10.04 -6.00 35.19
CA GLU A 215 -9.14 -5.16 34.40
C GLU A 215 -9.95 -3.93 33.99
N SER A 216 -9.50 -2.77 34.44
CA SER A 216 -10.08 -1.48 34.14
C SER A 216 -10.18 -1.32 32.63
N GLN A 217 -11.41 -1.17 32.12
CA GLN A 217 -11.70 -0.65 30.79
C GLN A 217 -11.30 0.83 30.73
N ALA A 218 -10.00 1.13 30.79
CA ALA A 218 -9.48 2.34 30.17
C ALA A 218 -9.66 2.13 28.66
N GLY A 219 -10.25 3.10 27.96
CA GLY A 219 -10.55 2.97 26.52
C GLY A 219 -9.34 2.49 25.71
N GLU A 220 -9.59 1.74 24.63
CA GLU A 220 -8.53 1.25 23.73
C GLU A 220 -8.12 2.35 22.73
N TRP A 221 -7.80 3.52 23.28
CA TRP A 221 -7.38 4.67 22.51
C TRP A 221 -5.98 4.48 21.94
N LYS A 222 -5.81 4.93 20.71
CA LYS A 222 -4.53 5.04 20.02
C LYS A 222 -4.35 6.45 19.47
N ILE A 223 -3.10 6.87 19.31
CA ILE A 223 -2.72 8.17 18.77
C ILE A 223 -1.65 8.03 17.68
N GLY A 224 -1.76 8.82 16.61
CA GLY A 224 -0.75 8.90 15.54
C GLY A 224 -0.61 7.64 14.68
N LEU A 225 -1.56 6.69 14.78
CA LEU A 225 -1.61 5.47 13.99
C LEU A 225 -2.88 5.50 13.13
N ALA A 226 -2.84 4.86 11.97
CA ALA A 226 -4.05 4.55 11.21
C ALA A 226 -4.78 3.36 11.85
N GLU A 227 -6.09 3.45 11.94
CA GLU A 227 -6.98 2.38 12.36
C GLU A 227 -7.01 1.21 11.36
N PHE A 228 -7.63 0.09 11.74
CA PHE A 228 -7.62 -1.14 10.93
C PHE A 228 -8.13 -0.90 9.50
N ALA A 229 -9.29 -0.25 9.35
CA ALA A 229 -9.94 -0.04 8.06
C ALA A 229 -9.09 0.82 7.11
N ALA A 230 -8.46 1.89 7.64
CA ALA A 230 -7.59 2.75 6.85
C ALA A 230 -6.34 2.01 6.36
N GLY A 231 -5.67 1.28 7.26
CA GLY A 231 -4.44 0.56 6.92
C GLY A 231 -4.66 -0.66 6.03
N GLU A 232 -5.79 -1.35 6.15
CA GLU A 232 -6.08 -2.56 5.36
C GLU A 232 -6.75 -2.24 4.03
N GLU A 233 -7.70 -1.29 3.99
CA GLU A 233 -8.65 -1.16 2.88
C GLU A 233 -8.64 0.21 2.16
N MET A 234 -7.95 1.22 2.72
CA MET A 234 -7.81 2.55 2.12
C MET A 234 -6.38 2.87 1.69
N ASP A 235 -5.43 1.97 1.94
CA ASP A 235 -3.99 2.17 1.74
C ASP A 235 -3.43 3.41 2.48
N ARG A 236 -4.06 3.80 3.60
CA ARG A 236 -3.63 4.90 4.47
C ARG A 236 -2.92 4.33 5.69
N TYR A 237 -1.58 4.39 5.67
CA TYR A 237 -0.74 3.88 6.77
C TYR A 237 -0.29 4.95 7.76
N ASP A 238 -0.47 6.24 7.41
CA ASP A 238 -0.14 7.38 8.26
C ASP A 238 -1.33 7.78 9.14
N GLY A 239 -1.04 8.09 10.40
CA GLY A 239 -1.98 8.66 11.36
C GLY A 239 -1.58 10.06 11.84
N PHE A 240 -0.58 10.69 11.24
CA PHE A 240 -0.24 12.09 11.47
C PHE A 240 0.53 12.72 10.30
N TRP A 241 0.44 14.03 10.16
CA TRP A 241 0.94 14.80 9.02
C TRP A 241 1.48 16.16 9.47
N TRP A 242 2.74 16.43 9.15
CA TRP A 242 3.36 17.74 9.34
C TRP A 242 2.75 18.79 8.41
N SER A 243 2.60 20.02 8.90
CA SER A 243 2.39 21.16 8.02
C SER A 243 3.65 21.44 7.20
N PRO A 244 3.51 21.91 5.96
CA PRO A 244 4.65 22.29 5.10
C PRO A 244 5.59 23.33 5.74
N ASP A 245 5.10 24.15 6.66
CA ASP A 245 5.89 25.15 7.37
C ASP A 245 6.44 24.69 8.73
N SER A 246 6.27 23.40 9.09
CA SER A 246 6.77 22.76 10.32
C SER A 246 6.20 23.30 11.64
N LYS A 247 5.13 24.10 11.59
CA LYS A 247 4.52 24.70 12.79
C LYS A 247 3.32 23.94 13.33
N TYR A 248 2.73 23.07 12.53
CA TYR A 248 1.56 22.33 12.92
C TYR A 248 1.73 20.85 12.61
N VAL A 249 1.03 20.02 13.37
CA VAL A 249 0.85 18.60 13.08
C VAL A 249 -0.62 18.28 13.18
N LEU A 250 -1.15 17.69 12.12
CA LEU A 250 -2.46 17.06 12.14
C LEU A 250 -2.27 15.61 12.59
N PHE A 251 -2.99 15.13 13.60
CA PHE A 251 -2.88 13.73 14.03
C PHE A 251 -4.22 13.11 14.34
N GLU A 252 -4.29 11.81 14.07
CA GLU A 252 -5.42 10.95 14.35
C GLU A 252 -5.35 10.42 15.79
N THR A 253 -6.51 10.35 16.43
CA THR A 253 -6.75 9.48 17.59
C THR A 253 -7.98 8.64 17.33
N PHE A 254 -7.99 7.39 17.80
CA PHE A 254 -9.17 6.54 17.63
C PHE A 254 -9.42 5.65 18.84
N ASP A 255 -10.69 5.40 19.14
CA ASP A 255 -11.12 4.38 20.11
C ASP A 255 -11.62 3.13 19.38
N ALA A 256 -10.88 2.03 19.50
CA ALA A 256 -11.26 0.74 18.93
C ALA A 256 -12.10 -0.12 19.89
N SER A 257 -12.50 0.38 21.06
CA SER A 257 -13.22 -0.40 22.08
C SER A 257 -14.56 -0.95 21.59
N HIS A 258 -15.19 -0.28 20.61
CA HIS A 258 -16.46 -0.64 19.98
C HIS A 258 -16.34 -1.80 18.96
N GLU A 259 -15.15 -2.03 18.42
CA GLU A 259 -14.89 -3.11 17.48
C GLU A 259 -14.91 -4.47 18.19
N GLN A 260 -15.26 -5.52 17.45
CA GLN A 260 -15.28 -6.87 18.01
C GLN A 260 -13.86 -7.35 18.32
N THR A 261 -13.68 -7.99 19.48
CA THR A 261 -12.41 -8.65 19.81
C THR A 261 -12.38 -10.05 19.22
N TRP A 262 -11.41 -10.30 18.33
CA TRP A 262 -11.06 -11.62 17.85
C TRP A 262 -9.89 -12.20 18.66
N TYR A 263 -9.87 -13.54 18.77
CA TYR A 263 -8.82 -14.26 19.47
C TYR A 263 -8.11 -15.20 18.50
N ILE A 264 -6.87 -14.87 18.16
CA ILE A 264 -6.03 -15.68 17.26
C ILE A 264 -5.11 -16.54 18.12
N ALA A 265 -5.28 -17.85 18.03
CA ALA A 265 -4.50 -18.82 18.80
C ALA A 265 -3.59 -19.65 17.88
N ASP A 266 -2.50 -20.17 18.44
CA ASP A 266 -1.65 -21.20 17.82
C ASP A 266 -1.96 -22.55 18.49
N PRO A 267 -2.85 -23.40 17.92
CA PRO A 267 -3.26 -24.64 18.57
C PRO A 267 -2.16 -25.69 18.67
N ALA A 268 -1.07 -25.57 17.90
CA ALA A 268 0.08 -26.46 18.06
C ALA A 268 0.93 -26.09 19.29
N ASN A 269 0.80 -24.86 19.79
CA ASN A 269 1.46 -24.37 21.00
C ASN A 269 0.43 -23.93 22.06
N PRO A 270 -0.38 -24.84 22.62
CA PRO A 270 -1.54 -24.51 23.46
C PRO A 270 -1.19 -23.85 24.81
N THR A 271 0.10 -23.76 25.17
CA THR A 271 0.58 -23.01 26.33
C THR A 271 0.78 -21.52 26.05
N LYS A 272 0.80 -21.11 24.77
CA LYS A 272 0.85 -19.71 24.38
C LYS A 272 -0.58 -19.15 24.44
N PRO A 273 -0.81 -17.99 25.10
CA PRO A 273 -2.13 -17.36 25.09
C PRO A 273 -2.53 -16.95 23.68
N ALA A 274 -3.83 -16.93 23.41
CA ALA A 274 -4.36 -16.35 22.18
C ALA A 274 -4.07 -14.84 22.17
N GLN A 275 -3.76 -14.30 21.00
CA GLN A 275 -3.65 -12.86 20.79
C GLN A 275 -5.04 -12.27 20.57
N ALA A 276 -5.43 -11.31 21.41
CA ALA A 276 -6.62 -10.52 21.21
C ALA A 276 -6.34 -9.41 20.18
N ARG A 277 -7.27 -9.19 19.26
CA ARG A 277 -7.20 -8.10 18.28
C ARG A 277 -8.58 -7.51 18.05
N ARG A 278 -8.64 -6.19 17.89
CA ARG A 278 -9.85 -5.51 17.42
C ARG A 278 -9.98 -5.67 15.91
N TYR A 279 -11.21 -5.93 15.47
CA TYR A 279 -11.53 -6.16 14.08
C TYR A 279 -12.92 -5.58 13.78
N PRO A 280 -13.02 -4.63 12.84
CA PRO A 280 -14.29 -4.04 12.45
C PRO A 280 -15.05 -5.01 11.55
N GLN A 281 -15.69 -6.00 12.15
CA GLN A 281 -16.46 -7.01 11.43
C GLN A 281 -17.65 -6.36 10.70
N ALA A 282 -17.92 -6.75 9.44
CA ALA A 282 -19.02 -6.22 8.65
C ALA A 282 -20.38 -6.26 9.40
N MET A 283 -21.18 -5.20 9.23
CA MET A 283 -22.43 -4.92 9.95
C MET A 283 -22.27 -4.70 11.47
N THR A 284 -21.05 -4.42 11.95
CA THR A 284 -20.77 -4.04 13.35
C THR A 284 -20.16 -2.63 13.43
N ALA A 285 -19.65 -2.21 14.58
CA ALA A 285 -19.09 -0.87 14.73
C ALA A 285 -17.64 -0.79 14.20
N ASN A 286 -17.29 0.37 13.63
CA ASN A 286 -15.92 0.78 13.36
C ASN A 286 -15.27 1.41 14.61
N ALA A 287 -13.96 1.60 14.59
CA ALA A 287 -13.27 2.50 15.51
C ALA A 287 -13.83 3.94 15.42
N ASP A 288 -13.86 4.64 16.56
CA ASP A 288 -14.30 6.05 16.63
C ASP A 288 -13.13 7.00 16.37
N VAL A 289 -12.96 7.40 15.11
CA VAL A 289 -11.82 8.19 14.62
C VAL A 289 -12.00 9.68 14.87
N HIS A 290 -10.96 10.34 15.38
CA HIS A 290 -10.89 11.76 15.67
C HIS A 290 -9.61 12.35 15.08
N LEU A 291 -9.63 13.65 14.79
CA LEU A 291 -8.50 14.37 14.26
C LEU A 291 -8.24 15.64 15.06
N THR A 292 -6.98 15.93 15.32
CA THR A 292 -6.54 17.10 16.09
C THR A 292 -5.48 17.86 15.30
N LEU A 293 -5.67 19.17 15.18
CA LEU A 293 -4.68 20.12 14.69
C LEU A 293 -3.87 20.64 15.89
N LEU A 294 -2.62 20.22 15.99
CA LEU A 294 -1.68 20.66 17.00
C LEU A 294 -0.82 21.79 16.46
N GLU A 295 -0.90 22.95 17.07
CA GLU A 295 0.05 24.03 16.87
C GLU A 295 1.25 23.86 17.81
N LEU A 296 2.46 23.89 17.27
CA LEU A 296 3.70 23.68 17.99
C LEU A 296 4.37 25.03 18.31
N GLY A 297 4.73 25.22 19.57
CA GLY A 297 5.50 26.36 20.06
C GLY A 297 6.97 26.01 20.21
N TYR A 298 7.82 26.80 19.54
CA TYR A 298 9.27 26.69 19.63
C TYR A 298 9.92 27.94 20.25
N ASP A 299 10.96 27.74 21.04
CA ASP A 299 11.72 28.82 21.66
C ASP A 299 12.67 29.50 20.65
N THR A 300 13.53 30.41 21.13
CA THR A 300 14.47 31.13 20.25
C THR A 300 15.56 30.26 19.64
N ASP A 301 15.89 29.15 20.30
CA ASP A 301 16.84 28.17 19.80
C ASP A 301 16.17 27.13 18.89
N GLY A 302 14.83 27.20 18.82
CA GLY A 302 13.96 26.36 18.01
C GLY A 302 13.78 24.98 18.61
N CYS A 303 13.74 24.89 19.94
CA CYS A 303 13.35 23.71 20.70
C CYS A 303 11.87 23.78 21.08
N TYR A 304 11.19 22.64 21.09
CA TYR A 304 9.79 22.55 21.49
C TYR A 304 9.61 22.90 22.97
N TYR A 305 8.68 23.80 23.30
CA TYR A 305 8.33 24.13 24.70
C TYR A 305 6.86 23.93 25.05
N GLY A 306 5.99 23.66 24.07
CA GLY A 306 4.56 23.44 24.29
C GLY A 306 3.75 23.54 23.00
N GLY A 307 2.46 23.21 23.06
CA GLY A 307 1.57 23.32 21.91
C GLY A 307 0.11 23.55 22.30
N ILE A 308 -0.70 23.96 21.33
CA ILE A 308 -2.15 24.11 21.49
C ILE A 308 -2.85 23.14 20.54
N ALA A 309 -3.67 22.26 21.13
CA ALA A 309 -4.47 21.30 20.40
C ALA A 309 -5.85 21.87 20.08
N HIS A 310 -6.24 21.76 18.81
CA HIS A 310 -7.55 22.11 18.29
C HIS A 310 -8.23 20.87 17.72
N ASN A 311 -9.43 20.57 18.19
CA ASN A 311 -10.19 19.46 17.62
C ASN A 311 -10.64 19.83 16.21
N VAL A 312 -10.46 18.90 15.27
CA VAL A 312 -10.94 19.08 13.91
C VAL A 312 -12.38 18.58 13.83
N GLU A 313 -13.28 19.43 13.39
CA GLU A 313 -14.71 19.14 13.39
C GLU A 313 -15.18 18.62 12.02
N TRP A 314 -15.85 17.47 11.97
CA TRP A 314 -16.67 17.07 10.82
C TRP A 314 -17.85 16.20 11.28
N ASP A 315 -18.80 15.95 10.37
CA ASP A 315 -19.94 15.07 10.63
C ASP A 315 -19.51 13.60 10.61
N ARG A 316 -18.89 13.15 11.72
CA ARG A 316 -18.42 11.77 11.92
C ARG A 316 -19.54 10.74 11.98
N GLU A 317 -20.75 11.16 12.31
CA GLU A 317 -21.92 10.26 12.32
C GLU A 317 -22.35 9.89 10.90
N SER A 318 -22.28 10.84 9.95
CA SER A 318 -22.58 10.58 8.54
C SER A 318 -21.37 10.06 7.76
N TYR A 319 -20.16 10.53 8.08
CA TYR A 319 -18.90 10.20 7.40
C TYR A 319 -17.92 9.54 8.36
N GLU A 320 -18.09 8.23 8.53
CA GLU A 320 -17.35 7.40 9.50
C GLU A 320 -15.85 7.28 9.15
N TYR A 321 -15.48 7.36 7.87
CA TYR A 321 -14.12 7.06 7.42
C TYR A 321 -13.32 8.33 7.09
N LEU A 322 -12.13 8.46 7.66
CA LEU A 322 -11.10 9.38 7.19
C LEU A 322 -10.24 8.66 6.13
N ALA A 323 -10.53 8.91 4.86
CA ALA A 323 -9.89 8.20 3.75
C ALA A 323 -8.53 8.78 3.36
N ALA A 324 -8.39 10.11 3.36
CA ALA A 324 -7.14 10.77 3.00
C ALA A 324 -6.96 12.11 3.72
N VAL A 325 -5.70 12.47 3.93
CA VAL A 325 -5.26 13.78 4.39
C VAL A 325 -4.15 14.26 3.46
N SER A 326 -4.23 15.49 2.99
CA SER A 326 -3.16 16.12 2.21
C SER A 326 -2.92 17.56 2.65
N TRP A 327 -1.66 18.01 2.57
CA TRP A 327 -1.28 19.36 2.98
C TRP A 327 -0.27 19.95 2.00
N THR A 328 -0.76 20.82 1.13
CA THR A 328 0.07 21.55 0.15
C THR A 328 0.61 22.83 0.78
N GLU A 329 1.85 23.19 0.47
CA GLU A 329 2.47 24.44 0.93
C GLU A 329 1.63 25.66 0.57
N GLY A 330 1.43 26.56 1.54
CA GLY A 330 0.65 27.79 1.36
C GLY A 330 -0.86 27.64 1.44
N HIS A 331 -1.38 26.41 1.66
CA HIS A 331 -2.81 26.13 1.72
C HIS A 331 -3.22 25.44 3.02
N GLU A 332 -4.52 25.51 3.31
CA GLU A 332 -5.17 24.73 4.38
C GLU A 332 -5.10 23.22 4.05
N PRO A 333 -4.96 22.33 5.06
CA PRO A 333 -4.98 20.89 4.81
C PRO A 333 -6.37 20.43 4.37
N LEU A 334 -6.37 19.42 3.52
CA LEU A 334 -7.56 18.80 2.97
C LEU A 334 -7.83 17.44 3.63
N LEU A 335 -9.10 17.15 3.89
CA LEU A 335 -9.59 15.84 4.32
C LEU A 335 -10.50 15.27 3.23
N LEU A 336 -10.39 13.97 2.99
CA LEU A 336 -11.42 13.19 2.31
C LEU A 336 -12.11 12.29 3.32
N VAL A 337 -13.40 12.51 3.55
CA VAL A 337 -14.21 11.70 4.47
C VAL A 337 -15.31 10.97 3.71
N GLN A 338 -15.54 9.69 4.01
CA GLN A 338 -16.54 8.86 3.33
C GLN A 338 -17.62 8.36 4.30
N ASP A 339 -18.84 8.24 3.79
CA ASP A 339 -19.93 7.59 4.50
C ASP A 339 -19.70 6.08 4.62
N ARG A 340 -20.48 5.44 5.47
CA ARG A 340 -20.31 4.01 5.78
C ARG A 340 -20.38 3.10 4.54
N LEU A 341 -21.27 3.41 3.59
CA LEU A 341 -21.42 2.66 2.34
C LEU A 341 -20.42 3.07 1.27
N GLN A 342 -19.67 4.16 1.50
CA GLN A 342 -18.71 4.77 0.58
C GLN A 342 -19.39 5.18 -0.74
N GLN A 343 -20.66 5.58 -0.64
CA GLN A 343 -21.49 6.09 -1.73
C GLN A 343 -21.54 7.61 -1.76
N HIS A 344 -21.14 8.24 -0.66
CA HIS A 344 -21.03 9.68 -0.48
C HIS A 344 -19.70 10.02 0.17
N ASP A 345 -19.04 11.05 -0.32
CA ASP A 345 -17.85 11.61 0.32
C ASP A 345 -17.90 13.14 0.34
N GLN A 346 -17.02 13.71 1.17
CA GLN A 346 -16.78 15.14 1.21
C GLN A 346 -15.29 15.42 1.19
N VAL A 347 -14.92 16.44 0.42
CA VAL A 347 -13.61 17.07 0.51
C VAL A 347 -13.74 18.30 1.40
N LEU A 348 -13.02 18.31 2.52
CA LEU A 348 -13.05 19.37 3.53
C LEU A 348 -11.72 20.13 3.55
N ALA A 349 -11.75 21.44 3.69
CA ALA A 349 -10.59 22.21 4.15
C ALA A 349 -10.67 22.40 5.66
N VAL A 350 -9.56 22.19 6.37
CA VAL A 350 -9.46 22.47 7.81
C VAL A 350 -8.88 23.87 7.99
N HIS A 351 -9.59 24.72 8.73
CA HIS A 351 -9.10 26.05 9.02
C HIS A 351 -7.88 25.99 9.94
N VAL A 352 -6.78 26.57 9.47
CA VAL A 352 -5.57 26.82 10.26
C VAL A 352 -5.60 28.31 10.59
N GLY A 353 -5.79 28.65 11.87
CA GLY A 353 -5.84 30.04 12.29
C GLY A 353 -4.48 30.74 12.19
N GLU A 354 -4.45 32.01 12.57
CA GLU A 354 -3.19 32.76 12.68
C GLU A 354 -2.28 32.11 13.73
N PRO A 355 -0.97 31.95 13.44
CA PRO A 355 -0.03 31.40 14.40
C PRO A 355 -0.01 32.22 15.69
N ILE A 356 0.04 31.52 16.81
CA ILE A 356 0.25 32.08 18.13
C ILE A 356 1.59 32.80 18.13
N VAL A 357 1.54 34.08 18.47
CA VAL A 357 2.76 34.86 18.71
C VAL A 357 3.25 34.55 20.11
N THR A 358 4.34 33.79 20.21
CA THR A 358 5.05 33.61 21.47
C THR A 358 5.72 34.93 21.86
N MET A 359 5.38 35.46 23.03
CA MET A 359 6.09 36.60 23.60
C MET A 359 7.04 36.09 24.69
N SER A 360 8.35 36.21 24.46
CA SER A 360 9.34 36.12 25.52
C SER A 360 9.47 37.47 26.22
N ALA A 361 9.31 37.47 27.54
CA ALA A 361 9.63 38.61 28.37
C ALA A 361 10.53 38.12 29.51
N PRO A 362 11.67 38.79 29.78
CA PRO A 362 12.49 38.46 30.94
C PRO A 362 11.64 38.62 32.20
N GLU A 363 11.58 37.58 33.03
CA GLU A 363 10.87 37.68 34.29
C GLU A 363 11.69 38.57 35.22
N ASN A 364 11.26 39.83 35.39
CA ASN A 364 11.99 40.79 36.23
C ASN A 364 12.10 40.27 37.68
N GLY A 365 13.25 39.70 38.04
CA GLY A 365 13.62 39.36 39.40
C GLY A 365 13.86 37.88 39.72
N PHE A 366 13.80 36.98 38.72
CA PHE A 366 14.22 35.58 38.88
C PHE A 366 15.46 35.28 38.03
N THR A 367 16.47 34.72 38.69
CA THR A 367 17.69 34.23 38.05
C THR A 367 17.92 32.79 38.45
N ASP A 368 18.37 31.94 37.53
CA ASP A 368 18.73 30.55 37.82
C ASP A 368 19.99 30.47 38.72
N GLU A 369 20.37 29.27 39.19
CA GLU A 369 21.52 29.03 40.08
C GLU A 369 22.85 29.56 39.50
N ASP A 370 22.95 29.71 38.18
CA ASP A 370 24.11 30.26 37.47
C ASP A 370 24.06 31.79 37.25
N GLY A 371 22.93 32.43 37.57
CA GLY A 371 22.71 33.87 37.43
C GLY A 371 22.14 34.33 36.07
N SER A 372 21.72 33.40 35.21
CA SER A 372 20.96 33.70 33.98
C SER A 372 19.54 34.18 34.29
N GLU A 373 18.96 35.07 33.47
CA GLU A 373 17.57 35.54 33.64
C GLU A 373 16.61 34.41 33.24
N VAL A 374 15.58 34.15 34.07
CA VAL A 374 14.54 33.17 33.73
C VAL A 374 13.59 33.80 32.71
N GLU A 375 13.46 33.19 31.54
CA GLU A 375 12.47 33.60 30.54
C GLU A 375 11.10 33.05 30.90
N THR A 376 10.10 33.93 31.00
CA THR A 376 8.70 33.53 31.08
C THR A 376 8.05 33.63 29.71
N PHE A 377 7.47 32.53 29.25
CA PHE A 377 6.69 32.46 28.02
C PHE A 377 5.21 32.65 28.35
N SER A 378 4.58 33.62 27.69
CA SER A 378 3.12 33.78 27.75
C SER A 378 2.52 33.51 26.37
N ILE A 379 1.59 32.56 26.32
CA ILE A 379 0.79 32.28 25.12
C ILE A 379 -0.47 33.14 25.17
N ALA A 380 -0.64 34.02 24.19
CA ALA A 380 -1.90 34.74 23.99
C ALA A 380 -2.78 33.91 23.05
N ILE A 381 -3.76 33.20 23.60
CA ILE A 381 -4.78 32.51 22.79
C ILE A 381 -5.68 33.58 22.17
N PRO A 382 -5.76 33.70 20.84
CA PRO A 382 -6.65 34.66 20.20
C PRO A 382 -8.12 34.38 20.55
N GLU A 383 -8.91 35.43 20.78
CA GLU A 383 -10.37 35.28 20.77
C GLU A 383 -10.83 35.15 19.32
N TYR A 384 -11.24 33.95 18.90
CA TYR A 384 -11.79 33.71 17.58
C TYR A 384 -13.29 34.01 17.54
N ALA A 385 -13.78 34.47 16.38
CA ALA A 385 -15.22 34.54 16.16
C ALA A 385 -15.78 33.11 15.94
N PRO A 386 -17.06 32.86 16.25
CA PRO A 386 -17.65 31.54 16.00
C PRO A 386 -17.49 31.11 14.53
N GLY A 387 -16.90 29.93 14.32
CA GLY A 387 -16.61 29.39 12.99
C GLY A 387 -15.31 29.89 12.34
N GLU A 388 -14.51 30.67 13.06
CA GLU A 388 -13.14 31.08 12.66
C GLU A 388 -12.09 30.46 13.60
N GLU A 389 -12.48 29.49 14.43
CA GLU A 389 -11.59 28.76 15.32
C GLU A 389 -10.74 27.77 14.50
N PRO A 390 -9.43 27.62 14.80
CA PRO A 390 -8.62 26.57 14.19
C PRO A 390 -9.26 25.19 14.43
N GLY A 391 -9.21 24.31 13.44
CA GLY A 391 -9.87 23.00 13.47
C GLY A 391 -11.30 22.99 12.94
N THR A 392 -11.95 24.16 12.77
CA THR A 392 -13.23 24.22 12.04
C THR A 392 -13.04 23.80 10.57
N THR A 393 -14.01 23.11 9.99
CA THR A 393 -13.91 22.65 8.60
C THR A 393 -14.92 23.32 7.68
N ARG A 394 -14.58 23.35 6.38
CA ARG A 394 -15.45 23.81 5.32
C ARG A 394 -15.50 22.78 4.19
N VAL A 395 -16.71 22.34 3.85
CA VAL A 395 -16.96 21.50 2.67
C VAL A 395 -16.59 22.26 1.40
N LEU A 396 -15.71 21.68 0.59
CA LEU A 396 -15.29 22.19 -0.72
C LEU A 396 -16.10 21.53 -1.84
N GLU A 397 -16.16 20.21 -1.81
CA GLU A 397 -16.89 19.38 -2.76
C GLU A 397 -17.59 18.22 -2.04
N GLU A 398 -18.68 17.74 -2.62
CA GLU A 398 -19.38 16.52 -2.21
C GLU A 398 -19.55 15.65 -3.45
N HIS A 399 -19.22 14.36 -3.37
CA HIS A 399 -19.44 13.42 -4.46
C HIS A 399 -20.42 12.34 -4.07
N SER A 400 -20.98 11.67 -5.07
CA SER A 400 -21.87 10.53 -4.86
C SER A 400 -21.85 9.53 -6.00
N ASN A 401 -22.11 8.27 -5.67
CA ASN A 401 -22.25 7.17 -6.62
C ASN A 401 -23.29 6.16 -6.13
N ASP A 402 -24.09 5.60 -7.04
CA ASP A 402 -25.15 4.63 -6.69
C ASP A 402 -24.60 3.28 -6.17
N CYS A 403 -23.29 3.02 -6.29
CA CYS A 403 -22.65 1.79 -5.82
C CYS A 403 -21.57 2.07 -4.79
N TRP A 404 -20.49 2.75 -5.19
CA TRP A 404 -19.40 3.21 -4.32
C TRP A 404 -18.52 4.25 -5.05
N LEU A 405 -17.67 4.96 -4.31
CA LEU A 405 -16.66 5.90 -4.79
C LEU A 405 -15.27 5.27 -4.65
N ASP A 406 -14.48 5.31 -5.72
CA ASP A 406 -13.11 4.77 -5.70
C ASP A 406 -12.14 5.82 -5.16
N LEU A 407 -11.22 5.40 -4.28
CA LEU A 407 -10.12 6.23 -3.81
C LEU A 407 -8.99 6.25 -4.86
N ILE A 408 -8.52 7.44 -5.22
CA ILE A 408 -7.32 7.62 -6.04
C ILE A 408 -6.24 8.23 -5.17
N ALA A 409 -5.18 7.48 -4.89
CA ALA A 409 -4.04 7.95 -4.10
C ALA A 409 -3.45 9.24 -4.70
N GLY A 410 -3.05 10.16 -3.83
CA GLY A 410 -2.60 11.51 -4.20
C GLY A 410 -3.74 12.53 -4.41
N THR A 411 -5.00 12.15 -4.17
CA THR A 411 -6.15 13.07 -4.15
C THR A 411 -6.91 12.97 -2.82
N PRO A 412 -7.60 14.04 -2.37
CA PRO A 412 -7.61 15.39 -2.95
C PRO A 412 -6.28 16.11 -2.75
N ALA A 413 -6.00 17.12 -3.57
CA ALA A 413 -4.80 17.94 -3.43
C ALA A 413 -5.04 19.38 -3.93
N TYR A 414 -4.39 20.35 -3.31
CA TYR A 414 -4.26 21.68 -3.89
C TYR A 414 -3.08 21.73 -4.85
N THR A 415 -3.26 22.45 -5.96
CA THR A 415 -2.13 23.01 -6.71
C THR A 415 -1.44 24.09 -5.86
N PRO A 416 -0.15 24.38 -6.10
CA PRO A 416 0.51 25.51 -5.44
C PRO A 416 -0.24 26.85 -5.61
N ASP A 417 -0.92 27.09 -6.73
CA ASP A 417 -1.75 28.27 -6.96
C ASP A 417 -3.18 28.22 -6.37
N GLY A 418 -3.56 27.13 -5.70
CA GLY A 418 -4.78 27.02 -4.88
C GLY A 418 -6.03 26.47 -5.57
N ARG A 419 -5.89 25.84 -6.74
CA ARG A 419 -6.97 25.08 -7.39
C ARG A 419 -7.09 23.70 -6.76
N LEU A 420 -8.32 23.20 -6.65
CA LEU A 420 -8.59 21.91 -6.03
C LEU A 420 -8.60 20.79 -7.07
N VAL A 421 -7.78 19.76 -6.88
CA VAL A 421 -7.76 18.54 -7.69
C VAL A 421 -8.42 17.39 -6.93
N CYS A 422 -9.46 16.80 -7.52
CA CYS A 422 -10.19 15.66 -6.93
C CYS A 422 -10.29 14.49 -7.92
N ALA A 423 -10.53 13.29 -7.38
CA ALA A 423 -10.92 12.12 -8.15
C ALA A 423 -12.39 12.22 -8.61
N MET A 424 -12.69 11.58 -9.73
CA MET A 424 -14.06 11.44 -10.24
C MET A 424 -14.25 10.10 -10.95
N ASN A 425 -15.20 9.30 -10.49
CA ASN A 425 -15.68 8.14 -11.24
C ASN A 425 -16.71 8.60 -12.29
N ASP A 426 -16.25 9.03 -13.47
CA ASP A 426 -17.10 9.53 -14.55
C ASP A 426 -17.89 8.37 -15.18
N MET A 427 -19.05 8.08 -14.61
CA MET A 427 -19.95 7.00 -15.06
C MET A 427 -20.46 7.23 -16.48
N ASP A 428 -20.55 8.46 -16.97
CA ASP A 428 -21.00 8.75 -18.33
C ASP A 428 -19.90 8.41 -19.34
N ALA A 429 -18.66 8.79 -19.05
CA ALA A 429 -17.49 8.46 -19.87
C ALA A 429 -16.97 7.03 -19.64
N ASP A 430 -17.40 6.36 -18.57
CA ASP A 430 -16.83 5.10 -18.09
C ASP A 430 -15.31 5.22 -17.88
N THR A 431 -14.90 6.29 -17.19
CA THR A 431 -13.48 6.61 -16.96
C THR A 431 -13.25 7.15 -15.54
N ASN A 432 -12.23 6.65 -14.83
CA ASN A 432 -11.69 7.27 -13.63
C ASN A 432 -10.86 8.50 -14.03
N ARG A 433 -11.35 9.69 -13.68
CA ARG A 433 -10.83 10.98 -14.12
C ARG A 433 -10.44 11.85 -12.94
N LEU A 434 -9.71 12.93 -13.23
CA LEU A 434 -9.47 14.00 -12.27
C LEU A 434 -10.26 15.24 -12.67
N THR A 435 -10.70 15.97 -11.66
CA THR A 435 -11.28 17.31 -11.79
C THR A 435 -10.28 18.36 -11.33
N VAL A 436 -10.43 19.58 -11.86
CA VAL A 436 -9.85 20.79 -11.29
C VAL A 436 -11.01 21.76 -11.03
N ASP A 437 -11.20 22.16 -9.77
CA ASP A 437 -12.34 22.96 -9.30
C ASP A 437 -13.69 22.40 -9.80
N GLY A 438 -13.92 21.11 -9.57
CA GLY A 438 -15.12 20.38 -10.01
C GLY A 438 -15.24 20.15 -11.53
N THR A 439 -14.28 20.59 -12.35
CA THR A 439 -14.33 20.43 -13.82
C THR A 439 -13.41 19.30 -14.30
N PRO A 440 -13.92 18.24 -14.95
CA PRO A 440 -13.08 17.13 -15.41
C PRO A 440 -12.14 17.53 -16.55
N PHE A 441 -10.83 17.32 -16.38
CA PHE A 441 -9.82 17.71 -17.39
C PHE A 441 -9.08 16.53 -18.03
N THR A 442 -8.95 15.39 -17.35
CA THR A 442 -8.20 14.25 -17.90
C THR A 442 -8.92 13.59 -19.09
N PRO A 443 -8.22 12.98 -20.06
CA PRO A 443 -8.87 12.40 -21.25
C PRO A 443 -9.85 11.25 -20.93
N LYS A 444 -10.91 11.12 -21.73
CA LYS A 444 -11.81 9.95 -21.68
C LYS A 444 -11.08 8.71 -22.19
N GLY A 445 -11.30 7.56 -21.55
CA GLY A 445 -10.62 6.31 -21.87
C GLY A 445 -9.20 6.20 -21.32
N LEU A 446 -8.68 7.23 -20.63
CA LEU A 446 -7.45 7.17 -19.86
C LEU A 446 -7.81 7.08 -18.37
N GLN A 447 -7.81 5.86 -17.85
CA GLN A 447 -8.17 5.54 -16.47
C GLN A 447 -7.03 5.98 -15.54
N VAL A 448 -7.26 7.03 -14.76
CA VAL A 448 -6.30 7.45 -13.72
C VAL A 448 -6.34 6.44 -12.57
N ARG A 449 -5.16 5.92 -12.20
CA ARG A 449 -5.00 4.99 -11.08
C ARG A 449 -4.44 5.66 -9.83
N GLU A 450 -3.49 6.57 -10.03
CA GLU A 450 -2.72 7.20 -8.97
C GLU A 450 -2.24 8.57 -9.44
N VAL A 451 -2.26 9.55 -8.54
CA VAL A 451 -1.63 10.85 -8.71
C VAL A 451 -0.30 10.82 -7.96
N LEU A 452 0.79 11.00 -8.70
CA LEU A 452 2.16 10.94 -8.20
C LEU A 452 2.68 12.31 -7.77
N ASP A 453 2.25 13.38 -8.45
CA ASP A 453 2.60 14.76 -8.11
C ASP A 453 1.64 15.77 -8.78
N VAL A 454 1.47 16.94 -8.16
CA VAL A 454 0.58 18.03 -8.62
C VAL A 454 1.36 19.35 -8.66
N THR A 455 1.37 20.01 -9.82
CA THR A 455 1.98 21.35 -9.99
C THR A 455 0.95 22.36 -10.47
N ASP A 456 1.37 23.61 -10.70
CA ASP A 456 0.51 24.63 -11.33
C ASP A 456 0.21 24.31 -12.80
N ASP A 457 1.04 23.50 -13.46
CA ASP A 457 0.95 23.25 -14.89
C ASP A 457 0.28 21.92 -15.23
N ASP A 458 0.54 20.90 -14.42
CA ASP A 458 0.19 19.52 -14.72
C ASP A 458 -0.01 18.65 -13.48
N VAL A 459 -0.54 17.45 -13.73
CA VAL A 459 -0.58 16.34 -12.79
C VAL A 459 0.18 15.17 -13.39
N LEU A 460 1.12 14.63 -12.62
CA LEU A 460 1.84 13.40 -12.93
C LEU A 460 1.01 12.21 -12.43
N CYS A 461 0.66 11.27 -13.31
CA CYS A 461 -0.23 10.16 -12.98
C CYS A 461 0.29 8.81 -13.45
N VAL A 462 -0.08 7.75 -12.74
CA VAL A 462 -0.15 6.39 -13.30
C VAL A 462 -1.52 6.20 -13.94
N VAL A 463 -1.54 5.71 -15.18
CA VAL A 463 -2.77 5.53 -15.97
C VAL A 463 -2.81 4.17 -16.66
N GLN A 464 -4.02 3.78 -17.01
CA GLN A 464 -4.32 2.67 -17.93
C GLN A 464 -5.19 3.17 -19.07
N ARG A 465 -5.06 2.53 -20.23
CA ARG A 465 -5.86 2.91 -21.39
C ARG A 465 -6.97 1.90 -21.66
N THR A 466 -8.16 2.43 -21.96
CA THR A 466 -9.29 1.68 -22.54
C THR A 466 -9.31 1.94 -24.05
N PRO A 467 -8.82 1.01 -24.90
CA PRO A 467 -8.66 1.25 -26.34
C PRO A 467 -9.97 1.57 -27.08
N GLU A 468 -11.10 1.08 -26.57
CA GLU A 468 -12.43 1.32 -27.13
C GLU A 468 -12.89 2.78 -26.97
N LEU A 469 -12.36 3.49 -25.97
CA LEU A 469 -12.70 4.88 -25.65
C LEU A 469 -11.63 5.86 -26.13
N LEU A 470 -10.36 5.42 -26.17
CA LEU A 470 -9.23 6.19 -26.65
C LEU A 470 -8.50 5.40 -27.76
N PRO A 471 -8.85 5.58 -29.05
CA PRO A 471 -8.30 4.77 -30.13
C PRO A 471 -6.85 5.15 -30.47
N ALA A 472 -6.11 4.24 -31.10
CA ALA A 472 -4.69 4.40 -31.42
C ALA A 472 -4.36 5.67 -32.23
N ALA A 473 -5.31 6.14 -33.06
CA ALA A 473 -5.16 7.33 -33.89
C ALA A 473 -5.07 8.64 -33.07
N ASP A 474 -5.56 8.62 -31.83
CA ASP A 474 -5.59 9.79 -30.94
C ASP A 474 -4.45 9.75 -29.90
N LEU A 475 -3.54 8.77 -30.00
CA LEU A 475 -2.42 8.63 -29.09
C LEU A 475 -1.24 9.56 -29.43
N PRO A 476 -0.50 10.05 -28.42
CA PRO A 476 0.77 10.72 -28.60
C PRO A 476 1.77 9.85 -29.37
N PHE A 477 2.67 10.49 -30.12
CA PHE A 477 3.62 9.84 -31.02
C PHE A 477 4.42 8.69 -30.35
N LEU A 478 4.82 8.87 -29.08
CA LEU A 478 5.61 7.90 -28.33
C LEU A 478 4.93 6.53 -28.16
N TRP A 479 3.60 6.47 -28.15
CA TRP A 479 2.84 5.22 -28.03
C TRP A 479 2.28 4.69 -29.35
N GLN A 480 2.41 5.44 -30.46
CA GLN A 480 1.77 5.05 -31.72
C GLN A 480 2.33 3.74 -32.29
N SER A 481 3.61 3.43 -32.06
CA SER A 481 4.25 2.22 -32.59
C SER A 481 3.86 0.92 -31.87
N ASN A 482 3.39 1.02 -30.63
CA ASN A 482 3.03 -0.08 -29.72
C ASN A 482 1.67 0.17 -29.06
N ALA A 483 0.77 0.84 -29.80
CA ALA A 483 -0.52 1.27 -29.29
C ALA A 483 -1.39 0.12 -28.77
N ASP A 484 -1.25 -1.08 -29.33
CA ASP A 484 -2.06 -2.24 -28.92
C ASP A 484 -1.63 -2.82 -27.56
N ASP A 485 -0.42 -2.47 -27.09
CA ASP A 485 0.12 -2.95 -25.82
C ASP A 485 -0.11 -1.96 -24.66
N HIS A 486 -0.33 -0.68 -24.97
CA HIS A 486 -0.79 0.33 -24.02
C HIS A 486 -2.32 0.22 -23.85
N ASP A 487 -2.75 -0.80 -23.11
CA ASP A 487 -4.15 -1.05 -22.75
C ASP A 487 -4.32 -1.26 -21.23
N ALA A 488 -5.41 -1.91 -20.80
CA ALA A 488 -5.68 -2.15 -19.39
C ALA A 488 -4.59 -2.96 -18.67
N ARG A 489 -3.69 -3.65 -19.39
CA ARG A 489 -2.60 -4.44 -18.79
C ARG A 489 -1.39 -3.58 -18.43
N SER A 490 -1.25 -2.37 -18.99
CA SER A 490 -0.08 -1.51 -18.81
C SER A 490 -0.39 -0.33 -17.88
N PHE A 491 0.47 -0.14 -16.89
CA PHE A 491 0.37 0.92 -15.88
C PHE A 491 1.46 1.92 -16.26
N ASP A 492 1.06 2.92 -17.03
CA ASP A 492 1.97 3.86 -17.66
C ASP A 492 2.01 5.18 -16.90
N VAL A 493 3.16 5.87 -16.95
CA VAL A 493 3.30 7.20 -16.35
C VAL A 493 3.08 8.26 -17.43
N VAL A 494 2.20 9.23 -17.13
CA VAL A 494 1.89 10.36 -18.00
C VAL A 494 1.90 11.67 -17.22
N SER A 495 2.18 12.78 -17.91
CA SER A 495 1.85 14.13 -17.42
C SER A 495 0.59 14.62 -18.15
N ILE A 496 -0.36 15.17 -17.39
CA ILE A 496 -1.62 15.72 -17.92
C ILE A 496 -1.76 17.18 -17.47
N ARG A 497 -1.82 18.09 -18.43
CA ARG A 497 -2.06 19.52 -18.17
C ARG A 497 -3.54 19.80 -17.95
N TYR A 498 -3.84 20.87 -17.21
CA TYR A 498 -5.22 21.26 -16.90
C TYR A 498 -6.09 21.66 -18.10
N ASP A 499 -5.50 21.88 -19.28
CA ASP A 499 -6.24 22.08 -20.53
C ASP A 499 -6.64 20.76 -21.23
N GLY A 500 -6.27 19.61 -20.66
CA GLY A 500 -6.53 18.27 -21.15
C GLY A 500 -5.48 17.73 -22.13
N THR A 501 -4.44 18.51 -22.46
CA THR A 501 -3.27 17.99 -23.18
C THR A 501 -2.45 17.09 -22.27
N TRP A 502 -1.86 16.04 -22.83
CA TRP A 502 -1.11 15.06 -22.06
C TRP A 502 0.00 14.43 -22.89
N GLU A 503 1.04 13.95 -22.21
CA GLU A 503 2.15 13.23 -22.82
C GLU A 503 2.60 12.05 -21.95
N PRO A 504 3.00 10.93 -22.58
CA PRO A 504 3.53 9.80 -21.85
C PRO A 504 5.01 9.99 -21.53
N LEU A 505 5.38 9.57 -20.33
CA LEU A 505 6.77 9.58 -19.84
C LEU A 505 7.39 8.18 -19.85
N THR A 506 6.57 7.12 -19.90
CA THR A 506 6.99 5.74 -20.17
C THR A 506 6.67 5.37 -21.61
N CYS A 507 7.60 4.72 -22.31
CA CYS A 507 7.44 4.37 -23.73
C CYS A 507 7.23 2.87 -23.98
N THR A 508 7.56 2.03 -23.01
CA THR A 508 7.36 0.57 -23.06
C THR A 508 6.21 0.19 -22.14
N PRO A 509 5.29 -0.69 -22.56
CA PRO A 509 4.24 -1.18 -21.67
C PRO A 509 4.86 -1.90 -20.47
N GLY A 510 4.23 -1.77 -19.30
CA GLY A 510 4.75 -2.37 -18.08
C GLY A 510 4.01 -1.92 -16.84
N GLN A 511 4.54 -2.25 -15.68
CA GLN A 511 4.10 -1.66 -14.42
C GLN A 511 5.09 -0.58 -13.98
N TRP A 512 4.74 0.70 -14.19
CA TRP A 512 5.63 1.84 -13.95
C TRP A 512 5.08 2.81 -12.91
N THR A 513 6.02 3.43 -12.18
CA THR A 513 5.79 4.58 -11.30
C THR A 513 6.95 5.56 -11.43
N MET A 514 6.76 6.79 -10.94
CA MET A 514 7.76 7.85 -11.02
C MET A 514 7.70 8.77 -9.81
N SER A 515 8.87 9.24 -9.36
CA SER A 515 9.00 10.37 -8.45
C SER A 515 9.76 11.49 -9.15
N ARG A 516 9.29 12.74 -9.07
CA ARG A 516 9.96 13.90 -9.67
C ARG A 516 10.31 14.95 -8.62
N SER A 517 11.37 15.70 -8.87
CA SER A 517 11.81 16.83 -8.05
C SER A 517 12.71 17.73 -8.89
N GLY A 518 12.45 19.04 -8.89
CA GLY A 518 13.19 19.98 -9.73
C GLY A 518 13.25 19.57 -11.21
N ASP A 519 14.47 19.45 -11.74
CA ASP A 519 14.75 19.09 -13.14
C ASP A 519 15.00 17.57 -13.34
N GLY A 520 14.80 16.76 -12.29
CA GLY A 520 15.06 15.32 -12.29
C GLY A 520 13.89 14.46 -11.84
N CYS A 521 13.98 13.17 -12.15
CA CYS A 521 13.02 12.16 -11.75
C CYS A 521 13.66 10.78 -11.58
N VAL A 522 12.97 9.88 -10.88
CA VAL A 522 13.30 8.46 -10.84
C VAL A 522 12.12 7.70 -11.40
N VAL A 523 12.37 6.89 -12.43
CA VAL A 523 11.38 5.99 -13.02
C VAL A 523 11.67 4.57 -12.55
N THR A 524 10.66 3.88 -12.06
CA THR A 524 10.78 2.49 -11.59
C THR A 524 9.69 1.64 -12.22
N GLY A 525 10.05 0.43 -12.67
CA GLY A 525 9.04 -0.50 -13.14
C GLY A 525 9.58 -1.79 -13.75
N ARG A 526 8.67 -2.59 -14.30
CA ARG A 526 8.98 -3.87 -14.95
C ARG A 526 8.00 -4.13 -16.08
N GLY A 527 8.52 -4.51 -17.25
CA GLY A 527 7.75 -5.02 -18.39
C GLY A 527 7.77 -6.55 -18.46
N MET A 528 7.36 -7.11 -19.60
CA MET A 528 7.46 -8.56 -19.87
C MET A 528 8.85 -9.00 -20.34
N ASP A 529 9.67 -8.07 -20.83
CA ASP A 529 10.98 -8.35 -21.47
C ASP A 529 12.11 -8.60 -20.47
N ASP A 530 11.94 -8.22 -19.20
CA ASP A 530 12.97 -8.33 -18.16
C ASP A 530 12.39 -8.98 -16.89
N ALA A 531 13.18 -9.87 -16.28
CA ALA A 531 12.85 -10.49 -15.00
C ALA A 531 13.13 -9.52 -13.84
N ARG A 532 14.14 -8.67 -13.97
CA ARG A 532 14.47 -7.66 -12.95
C ARG A 532 13.59 -6.44 -13.12
N SER A 533 13.27 -5.77 -12.01
CA SER A 533 12.74 -4.42 -12.08
C SER A 533 13.85 -3.47 -12.51
N GLN A 534 13.49 -2.45 -13.27
CA GLN A 534 14.38 -1.39 -13.70
C GLN A 534 14.10 -0.15 -12.86
N MET A 535 15.17 0.54 -12.47
CA MET A 535 15.10 1.83 -11.81
C MET A 535 16.13 2.74 -12.48
N GLN A 536 15.69 3.93 -12.89
CA GLN A 536 16.52 4.89 -13.60
C GLN A 536 16.33 6.26 -12.98
N HIS A 537 17.44 6.87 -12.55
CA HIS A 537 17.49 8.25 -12.12
C HIS A 537 17.85 9.11 -13.34
N CYS A 538 16.98 10.05 -13.69
CA CYS A 538 17.07 10.86 -14.89
C CYS A 538 17.10 12.33 -14.51
N MET A 539 17.98 13.13 -15.13
CA MET A 539 18.03 14.58 -14.91
C MET A 539 18.41 15.30 -16.18
N ASN A 540 17.81 16.47 -16.43
CA ASN A 540 18.28 17.35 -17.49
C ASN A 540 19.47 18.19 -17.01
N VAL A 541 20.65 17.96 -17.60
CA VAL A 541 21.89 18.66 -17.26
C VAL A 541 22.24 19.69 -18.34
N ARG A 542 22.64 20.88 -17.91
CA ARG A 542 23.12 21.96 -18.80
C ARG A 542 24.55 21.66 -19.25
N THR A 543 24.77 21.46 -20.53
CA THR A 543 26.11 21.30 -21.10
C THR A 543 26.50 22.52 -21.92
N THR A 544 27.70 23.05 -21.67
CA THR A 544 28.34 24.04 -22.55
C THR A 544 29.32 23.31 -23.46
N GLU A 545 29.13 23.35 -24.79
CA GLU A 545 30.14 22.86 -25.73
C GLU A 545 31.48 23.61 -25.51
N GLY A 546 32.58 22.85 -25.52
CA GLY A 546 33.86 23.23 -24.92
C GLY A 546 34.68 24.32 -25.60
N ASP A 547 35.80 24.64 -24.93
CA ASP A 547 36.92 25.52 -25.33
C ASP A 547 36.93 25.92 -26.81
N VAL A 548 36.34 27.08 -27.12
CA VAL A 548 36.57 27.77 -28.38
C VAL A 548 37.97 28.36 -28.32
N ALA A 549 38.96 27.62 -28.81
CA ALA A 549 40.24 28.15 -29.25
C ALA A 549 40.04 29.02 -30.50
N ASP A 550 39.24 30.09 -30.39
CA ASP A 550 39.21 31.30 -31.23
C ASP A 550 37.95 32.12 -30.89
N GLY A 551 37.94 32.76 -29.71
CA GLY A 551 37.46 34.13 -29.52
C GLY A 551 36.09 34.58 -30.05
N VAL A 552 35.10 33.68 -30.21
CA VAL A 552 33.70 34.05 -30.47
C VAL A 552 32.80 33.24 -29.53
N ALA A 553 32.41 33.85 -28.42
CA ALA A 553 31.43 33.30 -27.49
C ALA A 553 30.03 33.55 -28.05
N ASP A 554 29.44 32.52 -28.66
CA ASP A 554 28.00 32.40 -28.88
C ASP A 554 27.67 30.89 -28.93
N GLY A 555 27.97 30.19 -27.83
CA GLY A 555 27.64 28.77 -27.66
C GLY A 555 26.19 28.66 -27.21
N ALA A 556 25.35 28.00 -28.00
CA ALA A 556 23.98 27.68 -27.59
C ALA A 556 24.03 26.71 -26.40
N GLU A 557 23.38 27.04 -25.29
CA GLU A 557 23.19 26.11 -24.17
C GLU A 557 22.38 24.91 -24.66
N MET A 558 22.92 23.70 -24.52
CA MET A 558 22.18 22.45 -24.77
C MET A 558 21.84 21.78 -23.45
N MET A 559 20.55 21.49 -23.26
CA MET A 559 20.09 20.57 -22.24
C MET A 559 20.29 19.15 -22.76
N SER A 560 21.03 18.34 -22.02
CA SER A 560 21.17 16.90 -22.27
C SER A 560 20.52 16.14 -21.11
N MET A 561 19.70 15.15 -21.44
CA MET A 561 19.18 14.24 -20.43
C MET A 561 20.29 13.24 -20.06
N VAL A 562 20.62 13.18 -18.78
CA VAL A 562 21.49 12.16 -18.20
C VAL A 562 20.59 11.10 -17.57
N VAL A 563 20.90 9.84 -17.84
CA VAL A 563 20.19 8.68 -17.27
C VAL A 563 21.21 7.83 -16.54
N SER A 564 21.03 7.70 -15.23
CA SER A 564 21.78 6.82 -14.33
C SER A 564 20.94 5.60 -14.00
N PRO A 565 21.20 4.42 -14.60
CA PRO A 565 20.58 3.18 -14.17
C PRO A 565 21.00 2.86 -12.73
N ILE A 566 20.04 2.54 -11.86
CA ILE A 566 20.31 2.09 -10.49
C ILE A 566 20.48 0.57 -10.49
N GLU A 567 21.52 0.06 -9.84
CA GLU A 567 21.83 -1.37 -9.85
C GLU A 567 20.72 -2.19 -9.17
N ASN A 568 20.41 -3.35 -9.75
CA ASN A 568 19.49 -4.33 -9.19
C ASN A 568 20.23 -5.63 -8.94
N HIS A 569 20.31 -6.07 -7.69
CA HIS A 569 21.04 -7.26 -7.23
C HIS A 569 20.13 -8.49 -7.08
N SER A 570 18.85 -8.39 -7.46
CA SER A 570 17.89 -9.46 -7.25
C SER A 570 18.20 -10.71 -8.07
N GLU A 571 17.84 -11.86 -7.54
CA GLU A 571 17.89 -13.08 -8.34
C GLU A 571 16.84 -13.03 -9.47
N ILE A 572 17.01 -13.86 -10.49
CA ILE A 572 16.01 -14.11 -11.52
C ILE A 572 15.55 -15.57 -11.51
N PRO A 573 14.34 -15.89 -11.99
CA PRO A 573 13.82 -17.27 -11.96
C PRO A 573 14.59 -18.29 -12.82
N GLY A 574 15.47 -17.84 -13.72
CA GLY A 574 16.21 -18.71 -14.64
C GLY A 574 15.40 -19.20 -15.85
N PHE A 575 14.19 -18.69 -16.05
CA PHE A 575 13.34 -18.95 -17.21
C PHE A 575 12.49 -17.72 -17.55
N THR A 576 12.02 -17.65 -18.79
CA THR A 576 11.07 -16.63 -19.25
C THR A 576 9.68 -17.26 -19.39
N PRO A 577 8.64 -16.72 -18.74
CA PRO A 577 7.28 -17.17 -18.92
C PRO A 577 6.81 -17.13 -20.39
N ASN A 578 6.27 -18.24 -20.89
CA ASN A 578 5.68 -18.38 -22.21
C ASN A 578 4.22 -17.91 -22.18
N VAL A 579 4.05 -16.60 -21.95
CA VAL A 579 2.74 -15.94 -21.84
C VAL A 579 2.22 -15.56 -23.21
N ARG A 580 0.93 -15.74 -23.41
CA ARG A 580 0.16 -15.20 -24.54
C ARG A 580 -1.03 -14.44 -23.99
N PHE A 581 -1.01 -13.12 -24.14
CA PHE A 581 -2.15 -12.29 -23.82
C PHE A 581 -3.22 -12.43 -24.90
N THR A 582 -4.47 -12.47 -24.47
CA THR A 582 -5.63 -12.56 -25.36
C THR A 582 -6.86 -12.00 -24.65
N ARG A 583 -7.96 -11.91 -25.39
CA ARG A 583 -9.29 -11.70 -24.81
C ARG A 583 -10.13 -12.97 -24.92
N LEU A 584 -10.94 -13.27 -23.90
CA LEU A 584 -11.78 -14.46 -23.83
C LEU A 584 -13.27 -14.10 -23.80
N GLY A 585 -14.06 -14.89 -24.54
CA GLY A 585 -15.52 -14.83 -24.54
C GLY A 585 -16.11 -13.57 -25.16
N GLU A 586 -17.44 -13.48 -25.18
CA GLU A 586 -18.18 -12.34 -25.76
C GLU A 586 -17.94 -11.03 -25.00
N ARG A 587 -17.57 -11.12 -23.71
CA ARG A 587 -17.27 -9.97 -22.85
C ARG A 587 -15.84 -9.44 -23.02
N GLY A 588 -15.01 -10.13 -23.80
CA GLY A 588 -13.62 -9.75 -24.03
C GLY A 588 -12.82 -9.64 -22.73
N LEU A 589 -12.87 -10.68 -21.89
CA LEU A 589 -12.12 -10.75 -20.63
C LEU A 589 -10.63 -10.72 -20.95
N TYR A 590 -9.87 -9.80 -20.35
CA TYR A 590 -8.41 -9.83 -20.49
C TYR A 590 -7.88 -11.10 -19.86
N ALA A 591 -7.02 -11.82 -20.59
CA ALA A 591 -6.48 -13.09 -20.14
C ALA A 591 -5.01 -13.24 -20.50
N ALA A 592 -4.28 -13.91 -19.61
CA ALA A 592 -2.95 -14.45 -19.86
C ALA A 592 -3.06 -15.97 -19.95
N VAL A 593 -2.65 -16.54 -21.09
CA VAL A 593 -2.52 -17.99 -21.29
C VAL A 593 -1.04 -18.34 -21.23
N ILE A 594 -0.67 -19.16 -20.25
CA ILE A 594 0.71 -19.60 -20.03
C ILE A 594 0.83 -21.04 -20.48
N LEU A 595 1.70 -21.26 -21.46
CA LEU A 595 1.96 -22.56 -22.06
C LEU A 595 3.25 -23.17 -21.49
N PRO A 596 3.43 -24.49 -21.58
CA PRO A 596 4.70 -25.11 -21.21
C PRO A 596 5.88 -24.45 -21.95
N SER A 597 7.04 -24.41 -21.29
CA SER A 597 8.28 -23.93 -21.89
C SER A 597 8.63 -24.74 -23.14
N ALA A 598 9.34 -24.16 -24.10
CA ALA A 598 9.62 -24.82 -25.37
C ALA A 598 10.42 -26.14 -25.23
N ASP A 599 11.23 -26.25 -24.20
CA ASP A 599 12.04 -27.43 -23.83
C ASP A 599 11.33 -28.38 -22.84
N SER A 600 10.10 -28.04 -22.45
CA SER A 600 9.25 -28.87 -21.60
C SER A 600 8.84 -30.15 -22.30
N ALA A 601 8.69 -31.23 -21.52
CA ALA A 601 8.17 -32.50 -22.05
C ALA A 601 6.71 -32.38 -22.55
N TYR A 602 6.00 -31.33 -22.10
CA TYR A 602 4.60 -31.08 -22.42
C TYR A 602 4.39 -30.09 -23.57
N ALA A 603 5.45 -29.46 -24.08
CA ALA A 603 5.38 -28.43 -25.13
C ALA A 603 4.72 -28.90 -26.43
N HIS A 604 4.77 -30.20 -26.70
CA HIS A 604 4.26 -30.83 -27.91
C HIS A 604 3.16 -31.85 -27.64
N ALA A 605 2.52 -31.78 -26.47
CA ALA A 605 1.34 -32.59 -26.21
C ALA A 605 0.20 -32.19 -27.15
N ASP A 606 -0.58 -33.17 -27.63
CA ASP A 606 -1.75 -32.89 -28.46
C ASP A 606 -2.84 -32.14 -27.68
N GLN A 607 -2.95 -32.44 -26.39
CA GLN A 607 -3.98 -31.92 -25.49
C GLN A 607 -3.44 -31.92 -24.05
N LEU A 608 -3.81 -30.92 -23.25
CA LEU A 608 -3.41 -30.77 -21.84
C LEU A 608 -4.59 -30.35 -20.95
N PRO A 609 -4.60 -30.74 -19.67
CA PRO A 609 -5.54 -30.19 -18.68
C PRO A 609 -5.37 -28.68 -18.53
N VAL A 610 -6.44 -28.01 -18.10
CA VAL A 610 -6.47 -26.56 -17.88
C VAL A 610 -6.40 -26.26 -16.39
N LEU A 611 -5.55 -25.32 -16.00
CA LEU A 611 -5.51 -24.77 -14.65
C LEU A 611 -5.91 -23.30 -14.68
N MET A 612 -7.12 -22.98 -14.23
CA MET A 612 -7.53 -21.61 -13.98
C MET A 612 -6.84 -21.10 -12.70
N LYS A 613 -6.14 -19.96 -12.80
CA LYS A 613 -5.48 -19.28 -11.69
C LYS A 613 -5.84 -17.79 -11.63
N PRO A 614 -7.13 -17.44 -11.44
CA PRO A 614 -7.55 -16.06 -11.22
C PRO A 614 -7.37 -15.64 -9.75
N TYR A 615 -7.19 -14.34 -9.53
CA TYR A 615 -7.61 -13.71 -8.27
C TYR A 615 -9.10 -13.41 -8.35
N GLY A 616 -9.51 -12.65 -9.37
CA GLY A 616 -10.91 -12.47 -9.78
C GLY A 616 -11.82 -11.71 -8.81
N GLY A 617 -11.25 -11.10 -7.76
CA GLY A 617 -11.94 -10.20 -6.84
C GLY A 617 -11.67 -8.72 -7.15
N PRO A 618 -12.46 -7.80 -6.58
CA PRO A 618 -12.20 -6.38 -6.69
C PRO A 618 -10.90 -5.96 -6.01
N GLY A 619 -10.40 -4.77 -6.34
CA GLY A 619 -9.19 -4.19 -5.75
C GLY A 619 -7.86 -4.75 -6.27
N PHE A 620 -7.83 -5.89 -6.97
CA PHE A 620 -6.59 -6.47 -7.46
C PHE A 620 -6.69 -7.01 -8.89
N GLN A 621 -5.83 -6.51 -9.76
CA GLN A 621 -5.70 -6.93 -11.16
C GLN A 621 -4.52 -7.88 -11.34
N GLN A 622 -4.67 -8.94 -12.13
CA GLN A 622 -3.63 -9.97 -12.30
C GLN A 622 -3.14 -10.12 -13.75
N VAL A 623 -3.93 -9.70 -14.74
CA VAL A 623 -3.51 -9.63 -16.14
C VAL A 623 -2.86 -8.26 -16.38
N VAL A 624 -1.54 -8.21 -16.19
CA VAL A 624 -0.68 -7.01 -16.18
C VAL A 624 0.59 -7.30 -16.99
N GLU A 625 1.13 -6.31 -17.71
CA GLU A 625 2.36 -6.42 -18.51
C GLU A 625 3.64 -6.45 -17.64
N SER A 626 3.70 -7.35 -16.65
CA SER A 626 4.85 -7.49 -15.75
C SER A 626 5.19 -8.95 -15.53
N GLN A 627 6.43 -9.32 -15.87
CA GLN A 627 6.85 -10.73 -15.93
C GLN A 627 6.65 -11.47 -14.58
N SER A 628 6.78 -10.78 -13.45
CA SER A 628 6.66 -11.38 -12.11
C SER A 628 5.29 -11.98 -11.80
N PHE A 629 4.24 -11.54 -12.48
CA PHE A 629 2.90 -12.09 -12.29
C PHE A 629 2.77 -13.52 -12.83
N TYR A 630 3.71 -13.97 -13.66
CA TYR A 630 3.60 -15.21 -14.44
C TYR A 630 4.62 -16.29 -14.11
N TRP A 631 5.58 -16.04 -13.21
CA TRP A 631 6.59 -17.06 -12.86
C TRP A 631 5.98 -18.32 -12.22
N ASP A 632 5.06 -18.15 -11.27
CA ASP A 632 4.32 -19.28 -10.68
C ASP A 632 3.49 -20.03 -11.72
N ALA A 633 2.83 -19.29 -12.62
CA ALA A 633 2.01 -19.89 -13.67
C ALA A 633 2.87 -20.68 -14.66
N GLN A 634 4.08 -20.20 -14.97
CA GLN A 634 5.02 -20.94 -15.81
C GLN A 634 5.47 -22.25 -15.17
N TRP A 635 5.78 -22.23 -13.86
CA TRP A 635 6.10 -23.46 -13.14
C TRP A 635 4.99 -24.51 -13.27
N TRP A 636 3.72 -24.09 -13.11
CA TRP A 636 2.55 -24.94 -13.28
C TRP A 636 2.38 -25.44 -14.73
N ALA A 637 2.60 -24.57 -15.72
CA ALA A 637 2.51 -24.96 -17.13
C ALA A 637 3.53 -26.08 -17.44
N ASP A 638 4.73 -26.00 -16.86
CA ASP A 638 5.76 -27.02 -16.98
C ASP A 638 5.50 -28.29 -16.15
N GLN A 639 4.45 -28.31 -15.30
CA GLN A 639 3.89 -29.54 -14.72
C GLN A 639 2.87 -30.23 -15.64
N GLY A 640 2.63 -29.70 -16.85
CA GLY A 640 1.75 -30.30 -17.85
C GLY A 640 0.34 -29.72 -17.87
N TYR A 641 0.22 -28.40 -17.65
CA TYR A 641 -1.06 -27.68 -17.71
C TYR A 641 -1.01 -26.57 -18.75
N ILE A 642 -2.18 -26.21 -19.28
CA ILE A 642 -2.42 -24.86 -19.83
C ILE A 642 -2.92 -24.01 -18.68
N VAL A 643 -2.14 -23.02 -18.27
CA VAL A 643 -2.51 -22.15 -17.13
C VAL A 643 -3.15 -20.89 -17.67
N VAL A 644 -4.29 -20.51 -17.11
CA VAL A 644 -5.08 -19.35 -17.56
C VAL A 644 -5.40 -18.45 -16.38
N THR A 645 -5.04 -17.19 -16.51
CA THR A 645 -5.51 -16.11 -15.63
C THR A 645 -6.43 -15.23 -16.45
N ALA A 646 -7.63 -14.95 -15.95
CA ALA A 646 -8.62 -14.11 -16.63
C ALA A 646 -9.21 -13.11 -15.63
N ASP A 647 -9.11 -11.82 -15.98
CA ASP A 647 -9.65 -10.71 -15.19
C ASP A 647 -11.10 -10.45 -15.62
N GLY A 648 -12.01 -10.77 -14.70
CA GLY A 648 -13.45 -10.65 -14.85
C GLY A 648 -13.99 -9.27 -14.46
N ARG A 649 -15.31 -9.11 -14.58
CA ARG A 649 -16.07 -7.98 -14.02
C ARG A 649 -15.78 -7.83 -12.53
N GLY A 650 -15.65 -6.58 -12.08
CA GLY A 650 -15.16 -6.25 -10.73
C GLY A 650 -13.66 -5.99 -10.64
N THR A 651 -12.87 -6.46 -11.60
CA THR A 651 -11.42 -6.19 -11.62
C THR A 651 -11.12 -4.80 -12.20
N THR A 652 -10.32 -4.01 -11.50
CA THR A 652 -9.98 -2.62 -11.90
C THR A 652 -9.29 -2.52 -13.27
N GLY A 653 -9.29 -1.31 -13.85
CA GLY A 653 -8.54 -0.99 -15.08
C GLY A 653 -9.36 -1.02 -16.38
N ARG A 654 -10.67 -1.24 -16.28
CA ARG A 654 -11.60 -1.22 -17.43
C ARG A 654 -12.73 -0.20 -17.32
N GLY A 655 -12.67 0.66 -16.31
CA GLY A 655 -13.63 1.74 -16.10
C GLY A 655 -14.67 1.44 -15.00
N PRO A 656 -15.23 2.49 -14.39
CA PRO A 656 -16.18 2.38 -13.28
C PRO A 656 -17.35 1.41 -13.47
N LYS A 657 -17.91 1.30 -14.69
CA LYS A 657 -19.06 0.40 -14.97
C LYS A 657 -18.64 -1.07 -14.91
N TRP A 658 -17.43 -1.37 -15.36
CA TRP A 658 -16.89 -2.73 -15.30
C TRP A 658 -16.66 -3.16 -13.85
N ASP A 659 -16.11 -2.25 -13.05
CA ASP A 659 -15.83 -2.49 -11.63
C ASP A 659 -17.15 -2.71 -10.87
N ARG A 660 -18.16 -1.87 -11.10
CA ARG A 660 -19.46 -1.91 -10.40
C ARG A 660 -20.39 -3.05 -10.80
N ALA A 661 -20.03 -3.84 -11.81
CA ALA A 661 -20.86 -4.96 -12.25
C ALA A 661 -21.01 -6.09 -11.20
N ILE A 662 -20.16 -6.10 -10.16
CA ILE A 662 -20.25 -7.07 -9.04
C ILE A 662 -21.11 -6.60 -7.86
N TYR A 663 -21.58 -5.34 -7.86
CA TYR A 663 -22.29 -4.74 -6.73
C TYR A 663 -23.46 -5.63 -6.28
N GLU A 664 -23.47 -5.98 -4.99
CA GLU A 664 -24.39 -6.91 -4.30
C GLU A 664 -24.49 -8.35 -4.87
N ASN A 665 -23.67 -8.71 -5.87
CA ASN A 665 -23.79 -9.97 -6.59
C ASN A 665 -22.45 -10.58 -7.02
N MET A 666 -21.38 -10.25 -6.30
CA MET A 666 -20.01 -10.61 -6.68
C MET A 666 -19.81 -12.11 -6.87
N LYS A 667 -20.43 -12.98 -6.06
CA LYS A 667 -20.33 -14.44 -6.20
C LYS A 667 -20.77 -14.94 -7.58
N ALA A 668 -21.95 -14.52 -8.03
CA ALA A 668 -22.52 -15.02 -9.27
C ALA A 668 -21.80 -14.45 -10.49
N VAL A 669 -21.50 -13.15 -10.46
CA VAL A 669 -20.87 -12.43 -11.58
C VAL A 669 -19.44 -12.91 -11.82
N THR A 670 -18.63 -13.02 -10.77
CA THR A 670 -17.23 -13.44 -10.90
C THR A 670 -17.11 -14.90 -11.33
N LEU A 671 -17.98 -15.80 -10.85
CA LEU A 671 -18.01 -17.19 -11.30
C LEU A 671 -18.43 -17.32 -12.78
N GLU A 672 -19.45 -16.57 -13.21
CA GLU A 672 -19.92 -16.57 -14.61
C GLU A 672 -18.77 -16.26 -15.57
N ASP A 673 -17.96 -15.24 -15.27
CA ASP A 673 -16.85 -14.83 -16.13
C ASP A 673 -15.75 -15.91 -16.21
N GLN A 674 -15.48 -16.64 -15.11
CA GLN A 674 -14.51 -17.74 -15.15
C GLN A 674 -15.03 -18.94 -15.96
N VAL A 675 -16.33 -19.24 -15.88
CA VAL A 675 -16.96 -20.29 -16.71
C VAL A 675 -16.91 -19.92 -18.19
N ASP A 676 -17.17 -18.66 -18.53
CA ASP A 676 -17.06 -18.16 -19.91
C ASP A 676 -15.64 -18.24 -20.44
N ALA A 677 -14.66 -17.87 -19.60
CA ALA A 677 -13.24 -17.97 -19.95
C ALA A 677 -12.86 -19.40 -20.33
N VAL A 678 -13.31 -20.39 -19.55
CA VAL A 678 -13.09 -21.82 -19.84
C VAL A 678 -13.72 -22.23 -21.16
N HIS A 679 -14.98 -21.86 -21.41
CA HIS A 679 -15.67 -22.23 -22.65
C HIS A 679 -15.08 -21.56 -23.90
N ALA A 680 -14.54 -20.35 -23.77
CA ALA A 680 -13.94 -19.61 -24.89
C ALA A 680 -12.48 -19.99 -25.18
N LEU A 681 -11.81 -20.68 -24.25
CA LEU A 681 -10.39 -21.01 -24.35
C LEU A 681 -9.99 -21.78 -25.62
N PRO A 682 -10.76 -22.78 -26.11
CA PRO A 682 -10.40 -23.51 -27.34
C PRO A 682 -10.28 -22.60 -28.57
N ASP A 683 -11.22 -21.65 -28.71
CA ASP A 683 -11.25 -20.72 -29.84
C ASP A 683 -10.11 -19.69 -29.74
N ALA A 684 -9.80 -19.24 -28.53
CA ALA A 684 -8.67 -18.34 -28.27
C ALA A 684 -7.33 -19.01 -28.60
N ILE A 685 -7.11 -20.25 -28.15
CA ILE A 685 -5.89 -21.02 -28.46
C ILE A 685 -5.77 -21.27 -29.97
N ALA A 686 -6.88 -21.61 -30.63
CA ALA A 686 -6.87 -21.79 -32.09
C ALA A 686 -6.50 -20.49 -32.83
N SER A 687 -6.97 -19.35 -32.35
CA SER A 687 -6.66 -18.03 -32.90
C SER A 687 -5.19 -17.67 -32.67
N LEU A 688 -4.69 -17.81 -31.44
CA LEU A 688 -3.28 -17.58 -31.09
C LEU A 688 -2.32 -18.48 -31.90
N ALA A 689 -2.68 -19.75 -32.10
CA ALA A 689 -1.89 -20.68 -32.91
C ALA A 689 -1.88 -20.27 -34.39
N ALA A 690 -3.00 -19.76 -34.92
CA ALA A 690 -3.08 -19.27 -36.30
C ALA A 690 -2.29 -17.98 -36.51
N GLU A 691 -2.31 -17.07 -35.54
CA GLU A 691 -1.59 -15.78 -35.57
C GLU A 691 -0.07 -15.97 -35.46
N THR A 692 0.37 -16.80 -34.50
CA THR A 692 1.80 -17.01 -34.25
C THR A 692 2.44 -18.06 -35.15
N GLY A 693 1.64 -18.93 -35.77
CA GLY A 693 2.12 -20.10 -36.53
C GLY A 693 2.76 -21.18 -35.67
N VAL A 694 2.64 -21.09 -34.34
CA VAL A 694 3.18 -22.04 -33.37
C VAL A 694 2.10 -23.06 -33.00
N SER A 695 2.42 -24.35 -33.08
CA SER A 695 1.52 -25.40 -32.60
C SER A 695 1.36 -25.32 -31.09
N MET A 696 0.13 -25.25 -30.61
CA MET A 696 -0.21 -25.18 -29.19
C MET A 696 -1.05 -26.40 -28.79
N PRO A 697 -0.84 -26.99 -27.60
CA PRO A 697 -1.69 -28.05 -27.10
C PRO A 697 -3.14 -27.59 -27.00
N LYS A 698 -4.09 -28.48 -27.32
CA LYS A 698 -5.51 -28.18 -27.13
C LYS A 698 -5.88 -28.21 -25.64
N PRO A 699 -6.78 -27.35 -25.17
CA PRO A 699 -7.28 -27.43 -23.80
C PRO A 699 -8.23 -28.64 -23.65
N ASP A 700 -8.03 -29.43 -22.60
CA ASP A 700 -8.95 -30.48 -22.17
C ASP A 700 -10.00 -29.92 -21.21
N LEU A 701 -11.17 -29.59 -21.75
CA LEU A 701 -12.28 -29.04 -20.98
C LEU A 701 -12.95 -30.07 -20.06
N ASP A 702 -12.66 -31.37 -20.21
CA ASP A 702 -13.09 -32.38 -19.23
C ASP A 702 -12.16 -32.40 -18.00
N LYS A 703 -10.99 -31.73 -18.08
CA LYS A 703 -9.93 -31.70 -17.05
C LYS A 703 -9.51 -30.27 -16.70
N VAL A 704 -10.49 -29.47 -16.28
CA VAL A 704 -10.25 -28.10 -15.80
C VAL A 704 -10.18 -28.09 -14.27
N ALA A 705 -9.12 -27.55 -13.70
CA ALA A 705 -9.02 -27.28 -12.27
C ALA A 705 -8.91 -25.78 -11.99
N MET A 706 -9.21 -25.36 -10.76
CA MET A 706 -8.99 -23.99 -10.30
C MET A 706 -8.14 -23.94 -9.04
N ILE A 707 -7.22 -22.97 -8.98
CA ILE A 707 -6.41 -22.67 -7.80
C ILE A 707 -6.36 -21.17 -7.53
N GLY A 708 -6.43 -20.78 -6.27
CA GLY A 708 -6.32 -19.40 -5.86
C GLY A 708 -6.13 -19.23 -4.35
N TRP A 709 -5.78 -18.01 -3.95
CA TRP A 709 -5.59 -17.58 -2.57
C TRP A 709 -6.48 -16.39 -2.25
N SER A 710 -6.93 -16.22 -1.01
CA SER A 710 -7.86 -15.16 -0.60
C SER A 710 -9.14 -15.19 -1.45
N TYR A 711 -9.53 -14.10 -2.11
CA TYR A 711 -10.66 -14.08 -3.04
C TYR A 711 -10.56 -15.14 -4.15
N GLY A 712 -9.36 -15.38 -4.69
CA GLY A 712 -9.13 -16.48 -5.64
C GLY A 712 -9.36 -17.85 -5.03
N GLY A 713 -9.13 -18.00 -3.71
CA GLY A 713 -9.49 -19.18 -2.94
C GLY A 713 -11.01 -19.34 -2.81
N PHE A 714 -11.73 -18.24 -2.54
CA PHE A 714 -13.20 -18.22 -2.56
C PHE A 714 -13.73 -18.67 -3.92
N LEU A 715 -13.22 -18.11 -5.02
CA LEU A 715 -13.58 -18.53 -6.38
C LEU A 715 -13.26 -20.00 -6.65
N SER A 716 -12.11 -20.50 -6.17
CA SER A 716 -11.73 -21.90 -6.33
C SER A 716 -12.70 -22.85 -5.63
N ALA A 717 -13.09 -22.55 -4.39
CA ALA A 717 -14.08 -23.33 -3.67
C ALA A 717 -15.47 -23.23 -4.33
N LEU A 718 -15.87 -22.01 -4.73
CA LEU A 718 -17.13 -21.73 -5.41
C LEU A 718 -17.25 -22.49 -6.74
N ALA A 719 -16.18 -22.54 -7.53
CA ALA A 719 -16.14 -23.20 -8.84
C ALA A 719 -16.58 -24.66 -8.78
N VAL A 720 -16.12 -25.42 -7.78
CA VAL A 720 -16.50 -26.83 -7.60
C VAL A 720 -17.82 -27.05 -6.85
N LEU A 721 -18.36 -26.02 -6.22
CA LEU A 721 -19.67 -26.04 -5.54
C LEU A 721 -20.80 -25.72 -6.53
N ASP A 722 -20.63 -24.67 -7.34
CA ASP A 722 -21.69 -24.08 -8.16
C ASP A 722 -21.47 -24.21 -9.68
N ALA A 723 -20.26 -24.57 -10.13
CA ALA A 723 -19.98 -24.88 -11.54
C ALA A 723 -19.23 -26.23 -11.75
N PRO A 724 -19.66 -27.34 -11.13
CA PRO A 724 -18.96 -28.63 -11.20
C PRO A 724 -18.93 -29.27 -12.59
N ASP A 725 -19.71 -28.75 -13.55
CA ASP A 725 -19.67 -29.18 -14.95
C ASP A 725 -18.52 -28.52 -15.72
N ALA A 726 -18.08 -27.32 -15.32
CA ALA A 726 -16.96 -26.62 -15.90
C ALA A 726 -15.64 -26.91 -15.16
N PHE A 727 -15.70 -27.22 -13.86
CA PHE A 727 -14.52 -27.42 -13.02
C PHE A 727 -14.51 -28.80 -12.38
N ALA A 728 -13.47 -29.57 -12.67
CA ALA A 728 -13.29 -30.95 -12.23
C ALA A 728 -12.64 -31.07 -10.85
N ALA A 729 -11.83 -30.09 -10.40
CA ALA A 729 -11.18 -30.07 -9.09
C ALA A 729 -10.76 -28.64 -8.67
N ALA A 730 -10.54 -28.40 -7.38
CA ALA A 730 -10.04 -27.12 -6.91
C ALA A 730 -9.15 -27.16 -5.65
N CYS A 731 -8.24 -26.19 -5.56
CA CYS A 731 -7.42 -25.87 -4.39
C CYS A 731 -7.72 -24.44 -3.93
N ALA A 732 -8.37 -24.29 -2.77
CA ALA A 732 -8.73 -23.00 -2.19
C ALA A 732 -7.84 -22.66 -0.99
N GLY A 733 -6.97 -21.67 -1.16
CA GLY A 733 -6.12 -21.12 -0.09
C GLY A 733 -6.73 -19.89 0.55
N ALA A 734 -6.76 -19.85 1.88
CA ALA A 734 -7.30 -18.76 2.70
C ALA A 734 -8.66 -18.17 2.17
N PRO A 735 -9.67 -18.98 1.81
CA PRO A 735 -10.89 -18.45 1.20
C PRO A 735 -11.77 -17.70 2.22
N PRO A 736 -12.28 -16.49 1.92
CA PRO A 736 -13.41 -15.90 2.63
C PRO A 736 -14.69 -16.65 2.22
N THR A 737 -15.25 -17.45 3.13
CA THR A 737 -16.40 -18.33 2.84
C THR A 737 -17.71 -17.82 3.40
N ASP A 738 -17.62 -16.93 4.38
CA ASP A 738 -18.72 -16.27 5.09
C ASP A 738 -18.38 -14.79 5.18
N TRP A 739 -19.03 -13.98 4.34
CA TRP A 739 -18.73 -12.55 4.23
C TRP A 739 -19.10 -11.77 5.48
N THR A 740 -19.88 -12.35 6.40
CA THR A 740 -20.13 -11.70 7.69
C THR A 740 -18.89 -11.70 8.59
N LEU A 741 -17.86 -12.50 8.27
CA LEU A 741 -16.59 -12.57 9.01
C LEU A 741 -15.49 -11.68 8.42
N TYR A 742 -15.79 -10.87 7.42
CA TYR A 742 -14.82 -9.95 6.81
C TYR A 742 -15.10 -8.52 7.28
N ASP A 743 -14.23 -7.57 6.98
CA ASP A 743 -14.29 -6.22 7.56
C ASP A 743 -15.42 -5.36 6.97
N THR A 744 -15.76 -4.28 7.67
CA THR A 744 -16.76 -3.28 7.31
C THR A 744 -16.45 -2.62 5.96
N HIS A 745 -15.30 -1.99 5.82
CA HIS A 745 -14.99 -1.11 4.69
C HIS A 745 -14.99 -1.88 3.37
N TYR A 746 -14.31 -3.03 3.29
CA TYR A 746 -14.31 -3.88 2.09
C TYR A 746 -15.71 -4.45 1.81
N THR A 747 -16.34 -5.06 2.82
CA THR A 747 -17.52 -5.89 2.55
C THR A 747 -18.77 -5.05 2.31
N GLU A 748 -18.97 -3.99 3.09
CA GLU A 748 -20.13 -3.11 2.98
C GLU A 748 -20.10 -2.31 1.67
N ARG A 749 -18.90 -1.95 1.16
CA ARG A 749 -18.70 -1.35 -0.18
C ARG A 749 -19.32 -2.20 -1.29
N TYR A 750 -19.13 -3.51 -1.25
CA TYR A 750 -19.55 -4.40 -2.34
C TYR A 750 -20.90 -5.08 -2.10
N LEU A 751 -21.29 -5.31 -0.85
CA LEU A 751 -22.49 -6.08 -0.48
C LEU A 751 -23.57 -5.26 0.25
N GLY A 752 -23.29 -4.00 0.59
CA GLY A 752 -24.18 -3.15 1.37
C GLY A 752 -24.38 -3.67 2.80
N LEU A 753 -25.54 -3.34 3.37
CA LEU A 753 -25.91 -3.65 4.77
C LEU A 753 -27.05 -4.66 4.90
N ASP A 754 -27.54 -5.24 3.81
CA ASP A 754 -28.62 -6.25 3.85
C ASP A 754 -28.06 -7.65 4.13
N PRO A 755 -28.37 -8.29 5.28
CA PRO A 755 -27.89 -9.63 5.60
C PRO A 755 -28.25 -10.70 4.54
N ALA A 756 -29.36 -10.52 3.80
CA ALA A 756 -29.73 -11.46 2.74
C ALA A 756 -28.77 -11.42 1.55
N THR A 757 -28.10 -10.28 1.31
CA THR A 757 -27.04 -10.16 0.31
C THR A 757 -25.78 -10.91 0.73
N TYR A 758 -25.43 -10.89 2.01
CA TYR A 758 -24.32 -11.67 2.57
C TYR A 758 -24.57 -13.18 2.46
N GLU A 759 -25.77 -13.64 2.82
CA GLU A 759 -26.14 -15.05 2.71
C GLU A 759 -26.02 -15.54 1.25
N ARG A 760 -26.52 -14.74 0.29
CA ARG A 760 -26.44 -15.06 -1.15
C ARG A 760 -25.02 -15.16 -1.67
N ASN A 761 -24.10 -14.30 -1.19
CA ASN A 761 -22.72 -14.23 -1.66
C ASN A 761 -21.75 -15.15 -0.88
N SER A 762 -22.16 -15.70 0.26
CA SER A 762 -21.39 -16.68 1.03
C SER A 762 -21.55 -18.10 0.46
N ILE A 763 -20.64 -19.02 0.82
CA ILE A 763 -20.61 -20.40 0.25
C ILE A 763 -20.71 -21.52 1.30
N VAL A 764 -20.77 -21.20 2.60
CA VAL A 764 -20.94 -22.22 3.65
C VAL A 764 -22.23 -23.04 3.45
N ALA A 765 -23.33 -22.38 3.08
CA ALA A 765 -24.62 -23.03 2.82
C ALA A 765 -24.62 -23.92 1.55
N ASP A 766 -23.66 -23.71 0.65
CA ASP A 766 -23.53 -24.48 -0.59
C ASP A 766 -22.78 -25.79 -0.40
N ALA A 767 -22.17 -26.03 0.77
CA ALA A 767 -21.43 -27.24 1.08
C ALA A 767 -22.12 -28.56 0.63
N PRO A 768 -23.46 -28.74 0.77
CA PRO A 768 -24.13 -29.94 0.27
C PRO A 768 -24.03 -30.17 -1.23
N LYS A 769 -23.69 -29.16 -2.05
CA LYS A 769 -23.52 -29.27 -3.51
C LYS A 769 -22.20 -29.91 -3.92
N LEU A 770 -21.19 -29.96 -3.04
CA LEU A 770 -19.85 -30.44 -3.41
C LEU A 770 -19.90 -31.86 -3.98
N SER A 771 -19.45 -31.99 -5.23
CA SER A 771 -19.38 -33.25 -5.96
C SER A 771 -17.99 -33.53 -6.56
N ARG A 772 -17.11 -32.54 -6.52
CA ARG A 772 -15.75 -32.58 -7.08
C ARG A 772 -14.70 -32.52 -5.97
N PRO A 773 -13.46 -33.01 -6.20
CA PRO A 773 -12.37 -32.87 -5.24
C PRO A 773 -12.08 -31.42 -4.89
N LEU A 774 -12.02 -31.13 -3.59
CA LEU A 774 -11.68 -29.83 -3.03
C LEU A 774 -10.58 -29.99 -1.96
N MET A 775 -9.51 -29.21 -2.10
CA MET A 775 -8.51 -28.99 -1.05
C MET A 775 -8.70 -27.58 -0.46
N LEU A 776 -8.83 -27.50 0.85
CA LEU A 776 -8.83 -26.26 1.63
C LEU A 776 -7.47 -26.09 2.32
N ILE A 777 -6.85 -24.92 2.21
CA ILE A 777 -5.55 -24.59 2.83
C ILE A 777 -5.72 -23.29 3.60
N HIS A 778 -5.22 -23.19 4.83
CA HIS A 778 -5.41 -21.96 5.61
C HIS A 778 -4.39 -21.81 6.76
N GLY A 779 -3.90 -20.59 6.96
CA GLY A 779 -3.09 -20.17 8.10
C GLY A 779 -3.89 -20.08 9.40
N PHE A 780 -3.36 -20.61 10.50
CA PHE A 780 -4.03 -20.50 11.80
C PHE A 780 -3.77 -19.16 12.50
N ALA A 781 -2.78 -18.40 12.05
CA ALA A 781 -2.45 -17.06 12.53
C ALA A 781 -2.91 -15.97 11.55
N ASP A 782 -3.75 -16.30 10.57
CA ASP A 782 -4.30 -15.35 9.59
C ASP A 782 -5.21 -14.34 10.31
N ASP A 783 -4.77 -13.08 10.27
CA ASP A 783 -5.37 -11.92 10.93
C ASP A 783 -6.18 -11.04 9.98
N ASN A 784 -6.16 -11.34 8.68
CA ASN A 784 -7.05 -10.74 7.68
C ASN A 784 -8.23 -11.69 7.41
N VAL A 785 -7.99 -12.81 6.71
CA VAL A 785 -9.04 -13.82 6.50
C VAL A 785 -8.97 -14.81 7.66
N THR A 786 -9.79 -14.61 8.69
CA THR A 786 -9.77 -15.53 9.83
C THR A 786 -9.99 -16.99 9.44
N ILE A 787 -9.23 -17.88 10.08
CA ILE A 787 -9.33 -19.35 9.95
C ILE A 787 -10.77 -19.88 10.15
N ALA A 788 -11.61 -19.13 10.86
CA ALA A 788 -13.02 -19.46 11.05
C ALA A 788 -13.75 -19.69 9.72
N ASN A 789 -13.37 -19.00 8.64
CA ASN A 789 -13.91 -19.21 7.30
C ASN A 789 -13.77 -20.67 6.85
N SER A 790 -12.53 -21.16 6.73
CA SER A 790 -12.30 -22.53 6.26
C SER A 790 -12.80 -23.59 7.24
N LEU A 791 -12.81 -23.32 8.55
CA LEU A 791 -13.37 -24.25 9.54
C LEU A 791 -14.90 -24.36 9.43
N ARG A 792 -15.62 -23.25 9.21
CA ARG A 792 -17.08 -23.26 9.00
C ARG A 792 -17.46 -24.02 7.73
N LEU A 793 -16.76 -23.79 6.62
CA LEU A 793 -17.00 -24.53 5.38
C LEU A 793 -16.66 -26.02 5.54
N SER A 794 -15.51 -26.35 6.12
CA SER A 794 -15.11 -27.74 6.42
C SER A 794 -16.15 -28.47 7.28
N GLN A 795 -16.66 -27.81 8.33
CA GLN A 795 -17.71 -28.35 9.18
C GLN A 795 -19.00 -28.61 8.40
N ALA A 796 -19.43 -27.66 7.55
CA ALA A 796 -20.63 -27.81 6.73
C ALA A 796 -20.49 -28.95 5.70
N LEU A 797 -19.32 -29.08 5.07
CA LEU A 797 -19.00 -30.18 4.15
C LEU A 797 -19.05 -31.53 4.86
N MET A 798 -18.43 -31.63 6.03
CA MET A 798 -18.44 -32.86 6.85
C MET A 798 -19.86 -33.23 7.29
N ALA A 799 -20.65 -32.27 7.76
CA ALA A 799 -22.04 -32.47 8.16
C ALA A 799 -22.93 -32.95 6.99
N ALA A 800 -22.64 -32.48 5.77
CA ALA A 800 -23.30 -32.93 4.54
C ALA A 800 -22.74 -34.25 3.96
N GLY A 801 -21.75 -34.86 4.61
CA GLY A 801 -21.11 -36.10 4.15
C GLY A 801 -20.24 -35.92 2.89
N ARG A 802 -19.76 -34.70 2.63
CA ARG A 802 -18.93 -34.36 1.47
C ARG A 802 -17.44 -34.46 1.82
N LYS A 803 -16.73 -35.31 1.07
CA LYS A 803 -15.28 -35.52 1.23
C LYS A 803 -14.52 -34.30 0.71
N HIS A 804 -13.57 -33.82 1.50
CA HIS A 804 -12.62 -32.76 1.12
C HIS A 804 -11.27 -33.01 1.82
N THR A 805 -10.21 -32.38 1.31
CA THR A 805 -8.88 -32.36 1.94
C THR A 805 -8.72 -31.03 2.69
N PHE A 806 -8.15 -31.05 3.89
CA PHE A 806 -7.85 -29.83 4.67
C PHE A 806 -6.37 -29.83 5.06
N LEU A 807 -5.64 -28.79 4.67
CA LEU A 807 -4.23 -28.58 4.99
C LEU A 807 -4.10 -27.37 5.94
N PRO A 808 -3.99 -27.59 7.26
CA PRO A 808 -3.76 -26.53 8.22
C PRO A 808 -2.30 -26.05 8.16
N LEU A 809 -2.07 -24.74 8.13
CA LEU A 809 -0.75 -24.13 8.21
C LEU A 809 -0.58 -23.44 9.57
N ASN A 810 0.18 -24.06 10.47
CA ASN A 810 0.32 -23.57 11.83
C ASN A 810 1.35 -22.43 11.92
N GLY A 811 1.01 -21.34 12.62
CA GLY A 811 1.89 -20.17 12.80
C GLY A 811 2.05 -19.29 11.55
N ILE A 812 1.31 -19.58 10.48
CA ILE A 812 1.31 -18.83 9.22
C ILE A 812 0.15 -17.83 9.25
N THR A 813 0.42 -16.57 8.90
CA THR A 813 -0.56 -15.47 8.74
C THR A 813 -1.26 -15.59 7.38
N HIS A 814 -1.75 -14.49 6.83
CA HIS A 814 -2.23 -14.46 5.45
C HIS A 814 -1.11 -14.71 4.42
N MET A 815 0.16 -14.48 4.80
CA MET A 815 1.35 -14.66 3.96
C MET A 815 2.13 -15.93 4.29
N THR A 816 2.53 -16.68 3.26
CA THR A 816 3.37 -17.89 3.37
C THR A 816 4.83 -17.58 3.03
N ASN A 817 5.60 -17.17 4.03
CA ASN A 817 7.00 -16.73 3.84
C ASN A 817 8.04 -17.81 4.20
N ASP A 818 7.66 -18.88 4.90
CA ASP A 818 8.58 -20.00 5.21
C ASP A 818 8.93 -20.82 3.96
N GLU A 819 10.22 -20.99 3.66
CA GLU A 819 10.72 -21.71 2.48
C GLU A 819 10.19 -23.14 2.39
N THR A 820 10.23 -23.87 3.50
CA THR A 820 9.86 -25.29 3.51
C THR A 820 8.36 -25.44 3.28
N VAL A 821 7.55 -24.60 3.91
CA VAL A 821 6.10 -24.58 3.75
C VAL A 821 5.73 -24.16 2.32
N ALA A 822 6.27 -23.04 1.83
CA ALA A 822 5.95 -22.52 0.49
C ALA A 822 6.27 -23.53 -0.61
N ARG A 823 7.46 -24.16 -0.56
CA ARG A 823 7.85 -25.20 -1.52
C ARG A 823 6.94 -26.41 -1.47
N ASN A 824 6.73 -26.98 -0.28
CA ASN A 824 5.95 -28.21 -0.16
C ASN A 824 4.46 -27.98 -0.45
N LEU A 825 3.95 -26.78 -0.19
CA LEU A 825 2.58 -26.41 -0.51
C LEU A 825 2.30 -26.54 -2.02
N LEU A 826 3.15 -25.96 -2.86
CA LEU A 826 3.02 -26.08 -4.33
C LEU A 826 3.06 -27.55 -4.80
N LEU A 827 3.96 -28.35 -4.23
CA LEU A 827 4.07 -29.77 -4.58
C LEU A 827 2.82 -30.57 -4.15
N LEU A 828 2.30 -30.33 -2.95
CA LEU A 828 1.09 -31.00 -2.45
C LEU A 828 -0.16 -30.63 -3.27
N GLN A 829 -0.28 -29.36 -3.66
CA GLN A 829 -1.35 -28.91 -4.55
C GLN A 829 -1.25 -29.58 -5.92
N ARG A 830 -0.04 -29.67 -6.50
CA ARG A 830 0.20 -30.32 -7.78
C ARG A 830 -0.22 -31.78 -7.73
N ASP A 831 0.25 -32.52 -6.73
CA ASP A 831 -0.04 -33.94 -6.61
C ASP A 831 -1.55 -34.18 -6.39
N PHE A 832 -2.20 -33.34 -5.57
CA PHE A 832 -3.66 -33.40 -5.38
C PHE A 832 -4.44 -33.19 -6.68
N LEU A 833 -4.07 -32.17 -7.47
CA LEU A 833 -4.76 -31.87 -8.74
C LEU A 833 -4.46 -32.95 -9.80
N ALA A 834 -3.23 -33.46 -9.87
CA ALA A 834 -2.88 -34.55 -10.76
C ALA A 834 -3.70 -35.82 -10.46
N ASP A 835 -3.82 -36.21 -9.19
CA ASP A 835 -4.64 -37.35 -8.77
C ASP A 835 -6.14 -37.13 -9.03
N ALA A 836 -6.62 -35.89 -8.86
CA ALA A 836 -8.02 -35.54 -9.07
C ALA A 836 -8.44 -35.55 -10.56
N LEU A 837 -7.49 -35.26 -11.47
CA LEU A 837 -7.71 -35.19 -12.92
C LEU A 837 -7.29 -36.46 -13.67
N ALA A 838 -6.75 -37.47 -12.97
CA ALA A 838 -6.20 -38.70 -13.56
C ALA A 838 -7.21 -39.50 -14.38
#